data_AF-A0A1G7ZWH8-F1
#
_entry.id   AF-A0A1G7ZWH8-F1
#
_cell.length_a   1.000
_cell.length_b   1.000
_cell.length_c   1.000
_cell.angle_alpha   90.00
_cell.angle_beta   90.00
_cell.angle_gamma   90.00
#
_symmetry.space_group_name_H-M   'P 1'
#
loop_
_entity.id
_entity.type
_entity.pdbx_description
1 polymer ?
#
loop_
_entity_poly.entity_id
_entity_poly.type
_entity_poly.pdbx_seq_one_letter_code
_entity_poly.pdbx_strand_id
1 'polypeptide(L)'
;MLALTRVSEKLDNLVMIEWALDVLENLPSTASSEFIQFASEWFPDLFLIQQIENNDIDILCQLFRSLPTERFANLSDILLNRWLQWPGKLALEATPLLAQSHSKELLALFERYLANVENGEPLDFYRVIAMERAAFPEVKKSYATLAEKLCKLIPASSGDAFFKASMPSSVLYFANILSTASLQSILKASLQVQKNDDDEDDDGKTRLLKRLFSGLFGHSAYFELAVGRRKGISTQRVEAMAGLLSTNAPFDLFDQCLDKNGSLADLVTILEQAHQPACRTFLALIQPENVLARYLSKEMRYDATLAACLHAYELDDFDPSDKDLDHTLTLLAIDLNWLPQFDQLIARLQAFPRQETAIAMIDLLAKTNMTYGGVHLAKAMGKLQFEEFIPCLIESATEESDDFLCEAAEESLKSIGTKAQEMLIEQWDTLDFSQRIYGLSTIVAIGGKHAADFTVDRFSSLFEEDAERWCQLALSVPDHRMLDLLRPQLKRKQPWIDRAFYIISRLLEQDDPLLETVEKRVLDDYKMSKLRLESFERGELFRDSLSLKLRCPECNAINLYHVKGVVVSPLAEHQTSTILIADEIPCLSCGKDVEFELTPEANMSVTAQMIIAAADRKTGWQGKSLISFHDCRVEGQVMPLSEGLKITREHLQRNPNDVKHWYTFGILLLNLNRPKAAKAAFERLLQIDPYMANVRLELAKLLIDQDNETEAFELLAPILENRPLWKIMGNPPHFNQDLTNTFNRLRTKLRRDDVPMLHPSSLTTPAKVSRNDPCPCGSGKKYKKCCGA
;
A
#
# COMPACT_ATOMS: atom_id res chain seq x y z
N MET A 1 15.21 -21.20 -13.93
CA MET A 1 15.17 -22.67 -14.11
C MET A 1 15.16 -23.38 -12.75
N LEU A 2 13.98 -23.52 -12.15
CA LEU A 2 13.75 -24.19 -10.86
C LEU A 2 13.24 -25.62 -11.15
N ALA A 3 14.11 -26.62 -11.06
CA ALA A 3 13.66 -28.02 -11.06
C ALA A 3 13.19 -28.39 -9.64
N LEU A 4 11.88 -28.39 -9.39
CA LEU A 4 11.29 -28.63 -8.07
C LEU A 4 10.48 -29.93 -8.09
N THR A 5 11.11 -31.04 -7.70
CA THR A 5 10.51 -32.38 -7.70
C THR A 5 9.68 -32.67 -6.46
N ARG A 6 8.46 -32.10 -6.38
CA ARG A 6 7.23 -32.60 -5.69
C ARG A 6 6.28 -31.43 -5.43
N VAL A 7 5.53 -31.04 -6.46
CA VAL A 7 4.57 -29.92 -6.36
C VAL A 7 3.35 -30.29 -5.51
N SER A 8 2.89 -31.55 -5.53
CA SER A 8 1.60 -31.93 -4.94
C SER A 8 1.50 -31.70 -3.42
N GLU A 9 2.58 -31.87 -2.66
CA GLU A 9 2.61 -31.60 -1.21
C GLU A 9 2.74 -30.10 -0.91
N LYS A 10 3.20 -29.29 -1.88
CA LYS A 10 3.41 -27.83 -1.72
C LYS A 10 2.10 -27.04 -1.86
N LEU A 11 1.13 -27.54 -2.63
CA LEU A 11 -0.17 -26.90 -2.85
C LEU A 11 -1.19 -27.10 -1.72
N ASP A 12 -0.89 -27.95 -0.75
CA ASP A 12 -1.71 -28.04 0.47
C ASP A 12 -1.52 -26.81 1.40
N ASN A 13 -0.54 -25.95 1.09
CA ASN A 13 -0.22 -24.75 1.87
C ASN A 13 -0.50 -23.46 1.08
N LEU A 14 -1.41 -22.64 1.60
CA LEU A 14 -1.81 -21.36 1.01
C LEU A 14 -0.65 -20.38 0.80
N VAL A 15 0.36 -20.39 1.68
CA VAL A 15 1.52 -19.50 1.59
C VAL A 15 2.38 -19.86 0.38
N MET A 16 2.49 -21.16 0.06
CA MET A 16 3.21 -21.64 -1.11
C MET A 16 2.44 -21.35 -2.40
N ILE A 17 1.11 -21.47 -2.37
CA ILE A 17 0.23 -21.07 -3.49
C ILE A 17 0.44 -19.59 -3.82
N GLU A 18 0.36 -18.71 -2.82
CA GLU A 18 0.55 -17.27 -3.02
C GLU A 18 1.94 -16.93 -3.53
N TRP A 19 2.99 -17.56 -3.00
CA TRP A 19 4.34 -17.36 -3.52
C TRP A 19 4.44 -17.77 -4.98
N ALA A 20 3.87 -18.92 -5.36
CA ALA A 20 3.91 -19.37 -6.75
C ALA A 20 3.12 -18.45 -7.69
N LEU A 21 2.02 -17.87 -7.23
CA LEU A 21 1.26 -16.87 -7.98
C LEU A 21 2.04 -15.55 -8.11
N ASP A 22 2.67 -15.08 -7.04
CA ASP A 22 3.52 -13.88 -7.05
C ASP A 22 4.72 -14.05 -8.00
N VAL A 23 5.34 -15.24 -8.03
CA VAL A 23 6.38 -15.55 -9.02
C VAL A 23 5.82 -15.44 -10.45
N LEU A 24 4.64 -15.97 -10.72
CA LEU A 24 4.02 -15.89 -12.04
C LEU A 24 3.69 -14.45 -12.45
N GLU A 25 3.17 -13.63 -11.53
CA GLU A 25 2.82 -12.23 -11.81
C GLU A 25 4.06 -11.36 -12.12
N ASN A 26 5.22 -11.73 -11.57
CA ASN A 26 6.47 -10.98 -11.74
C ASN A 26 7.37 -11.52 -12.86
N LEU A 27 6.97 -12.58 -13.58
CA LEU A 27 7.77 -13.10 -14.69
C LEU A 27 7.80 -12.09 -15.86
N PRO A 28 8.96 -11.88 -16.52
CA PRO A 28 9.04 -10.99 -17.67
C PRO A 28 8.09 -11.44 -18.79
N SER A 29 7.50 -10.48 -19.52
CA SER A 29 6.62 -10.76 -20.66
C SER A 29 7.29 -11.59 -21.78
N THR A 30 8.61 -11.62 -21.82
CA THR A 30 9.43 -12.41 -22.76
C THR A 30 9.63 -13.88 -22.34
N ALA A 31 9.34 -14.25 -21.08
CA ALA A 31 9.56 -15.58 -20.51
C ALA A 31 8.41 -16.58 -20.76
N SER A 32 7.78 -16.53 -21.94
CA SER A 32 6.53 -17.26 -22.21
C SER A 32 6.63 -18.78 -22.04
N SER A 33 7.76 -19.39 -22.43
CA SER A 33 7.97 -20.85 -22.28
C SER A 33 8.16 -21.29 -20.84
N GLU A 34 8.91 -20.53 -20.04
CA GLU A 34 9.17 -20.79 -18.62
C GLU A 34 7.91 -20.54 -17.78
N PHE A 35 7.16 -19.50 -18.13
CA PHE A 35 5.85 -19.19 -17.57
C PHE A 35 4.86 -20.34 -17.74
N ILE A 36 4.69 -20.84 -18.97
CA ILE A 36 3.78 -21.96 -19.27
C ILE A 36 4.22 -23.22 -18.51
N GLN A 37 5.53 -23.52 -18.52
CA GLN A 37 6.06 -24.67 -17.80
C GLN A 37 5.79 -24.57 -16.30
N PHE A 38 6.18 -23.46 -15.66
CA PHE A 38 6.00 -23.25 -14.23
C PHE A 38 4.53 -23.33 -13.84
N ALA A 39 3.64 -22.64 -14.57
CA ALA A 39 2.21 -22.69 -14.34
C ALA A 39 1.67 -24.13 -14.42
N SER A 40 2.10 -24.91 -15.42
CA SER A 40 1.70 -26.32 -15.60
C SER A 40 2.15 -27.23 -14.48
N GLU A 41 3.39 -27.05 -14.02
CA GLU A 41 3.96 -27.84 -12.94
C GLU A 41 3.31 -27.51 -11.61
N TRP A 42 3.15 -26.22 -11.29
CA TRP A 42 2.63 -25.73 -10.02
C TRP A 42 1.12 -25.84 -9.86
N PHE A 43 0.34 -25.73 -10.93
CA PHE A 43 -1.11 -25.69 -10.82
C PHE A 43 -1.74 -26.72 -11.74
N PRO A 44 -1.69 -28.03 -11.41
CA PRO A 44 -2.25 -29.08 -12.26
C PRO A 44 -3.78 -28.95 -12.39
N ASP A 45 -4.35 -29.44 -13.50
CA ASP A 45 -5.78 -29.29 -13.80
C ASP A 45 -6.70 -29.81 -12.67
N LEU A 46 -6.31 -30.89 -11.98
CA LEU A 46 -7.05 -31.43 -10.85
C LEU A 46 -7.16 -30.44 -9.69
N PHE A 47 -6.08 -29.70 -9.41
CA PHE A 47 -6.09 -28.65 -8.39
C PHE A 47 -7.04 -27.51 -8.79
N LEU A 48 -6.98 -27.06 -10.04
CA LEU A 48 -7.87 -26.02 -10.55
C LEU A 48 -9.35 -26.43 -10.47
N ILE A 49 -9.67 -27.67 -10.85
CA ILE A 49 -11.04 -28.22 -10.73
C ILE A 49 -11.49 -28.19 -9.26
N GLN A 50 -10.64 -28.68 -8.34
CA GLN A 50 -10.97 -28.71 -6.92
C GLN A 50 -11.24 -27.31 -6.37
N GLN A 51 -10.44 -26.30 -6.74
CA GLN A 51 -10.68 -24.92 -6.29
C GLN A 51 -11.99 -24.35 -6.86
N ILE A 52 -12.29 -24.61 -8.13
CA ILE A 52 -13.55 -24.18 -8.77
C ILE A 52 -14.77 -24.85 -8.11
N GLU A 53 -14.67 -26.13 -7.77
CA GLU A 53 -15.73 -26.87 -7.09
C GLU A 53 -15.94 -26.43 -5.65
N ASN A 54 -14.85 -26.16 -4.92
CA ASN A 54 -14.88 -25.65 -3.54
C ASN A 54 -15.34 -24.20 -3.44
N ASN A 55 -15.31 -23.45 -4.54
CA ASN A 55 -15.70 -22.06 -4.62
C ASN A 55 -14.89 -21.14 -3.68
N ASP A 56 -13.57 -21.38 -3.58
CA ASP A 56 -12.64 -20.51 -2.86
C ASP A 56 -12.40 -19.23 -3.67
N ILE A 57 -13.23 -18.22 -3.43
CA ILE A 57 -13.28 -16.99 -4.23
C ILE A 57 -11.94 -16.25 -4.23
N ASP A 58 -11.21 -16.25 -3.11
CA ASP A 58 -9.95 -15.51 -2.97
C ASP A 58 -8.87 -16.12 -3.86
N ILE A 59 -8.68 -17.44 -3.75
CA ILE A 59 -7.67 -18.17 -4.52
C ILE A 59 -8.06 -18.15 -6.00
N LEU A 60 -9.33 -18.35 -6.33
CA LEU A 60 -9.79 -18.34 -7.72
C LEU A 60 -9.58 -16.99 -8.40
N CYS A 61 -9.82 -15.86 -7.71
CA CYS A 61 -9.56 -14.54 -8.27
C CYS A 61 -8.08 -14.37 -8.64
N GLN A 62 -7.17 -14.86 -7.80
CA GLN A 62 -5.73 -14.80 -8.10
C GLN A 62 -5.37 -15.78 -9.23
N LEU A 63 -5.81 -17.04 -9.17
CA LEU A 63 -5.56 -18.03 -10.22
C LEU A 63 -6.02 -17.55 -11.60
N PHE A 64 -7.21 -16.96 -11.71
CA PHE A 64 -7.74 -16.47 -12.98
C PHE A 64 -6.97 -15.25 -13.52
N ARG A 65 -6.35 -14.46 -12.64
CA ARG A 65 -5.55 -13.30 -13.03
C ARG A 65 -4.14 -13.70 -13.45
N SER A 66 -3.51 -14.60 -12.70
CA SER A 66 -2.07 -14.87 -12.83
C SER A 66 -1.75 -16.02 -13.77
N LEU A 67 -2.67 -16.95 -14.04
CA LEU A 67 -2.42 -18.10 -14.91
C LEU A 67 -2.78 -17.83 -16.39
N PRO A 68 -2.04 -18.44 -17.34
CA PRO A 68 -2.37 -18.33 -18.76
C PRO A 68 -3.78 -18.86 -19.07
N THR A 69 -4.48 -18.21 -20.00
CA THR A 69 -5.87 -18.56 -20.36
C THR A 69 -5.98 -20.00 -20.87
N GLU A 70 -4.93 -20.50 -21.53
CA GLU A 70 -4.85 -21.87 -22.07
C GLU A 70 -5.00 -22.93 -20.98
N ARG A 71 -4.62 -22.63 -19.72
CA ARG A 71 -4.78 -23.56 -18.59
C ARG A 71 -6.22 -23.84 -18.23
N PHE A 72 -7.13 -22.95 -18.62
CA PHE A 72 -8.55 -23.07 -18.34
C PHE A 72 -9.35 -23.54 -19.55
N ALA A 73 -8.71 -23.79 -20.70
CA ALA A 73 -9.40 -24.17 -21.92
C ALA A 73 -10.30 -25.40 -21.73
N ASN A 74 -9.80 -26.44 -21.04
CA ASN A 74 -10.55 -27.67 -20.73
C ASN A 74 -11.59 -27.49 -19.61
N LEU A 75 -11.61 -26.34 -18.93
CA LEU A 75 -12.50 -26.05 -17.80
C LEU A 75 -13.63 -25.08 -18.21
N SER A 76 -13.65 -24.62 -19.46
CA SER A 76 -14.56 -23.58 -19.96
C SER A 76 -16.04 -23.87 -19.68
N ASP A 77 -16.49 -25.12 -19.83
CA ASP A 77 -17.88 -25.52 -19.54
C ASP A 77 -18.24 -25.31 -18.06
N ILE A 78 -17.32 -25.63 -17.14
CA ILE A 78 -17.54 -25.45 -15.71
C ILE A 78 -17.58 -23.95 -15.39
N LEU A 79 -16.66 -23.16 -15.95
CA LEU A 79 -16.61 -21.71 -15.78
C LEU A 79 -17.91 -21.04 -16.25
N LEU A 80 -18.39 -21.38 -17.47
CA LEU A 80 -19.62 -20.85 -18.04
C LEU A 80 -20.84 -21.15 -17.15
N ASN A 81 -20.94 -22.37 -16.63
CA ASN A 81 -22.05 -22.78 -15.76
C ASN A 81 -22.04 -22.07 -14.39
N ARG A 82 -20.86 -21.69 -13.89
CA ARG A 82 -20.69 -21.04 -12.58
C ARG A 82 -20.71 -19.51 -12.64
N TRP A 83 -20.42 -18.90 -13.78
CA TRP A 83 -20.24 -17.44 -13.88
C TRP A 83 -21.43 -16.59 -13.40
N LEU A 84 -22.68 -17.05 -13.58
CA LEU A 84 -23.86 -16.38 -13.00
C LEU A 84 -24.02 -16.59 -11.48
N GLN A 85 -23.43 -17.64 -10.93
CA GLN A 85 -23.52 -17.98 -9.50
C GLN A 85 -22.44 -17.25 -8.68
N TRP A 86 -21.35 -16.82 -9.32
CA TRP A 86 -20.25 -16.15 -8.64
C TRP A 86 -20.54 -14.70 -8.27
N PRO A 87 -19.87 -14.16 -7.23
CA PRO A 87 -19.81 -12.72 -7.02
C PRO A 87 -19.26 -12.01 -8.25
N GLY A 88 -19.69 -10.76 -8.48
CA GLY A 88 -19.30 -9.98 -9.66
C GLY A 88 -17.78 -9.90 -9.85
N LYS A 89 -17.02 -9.73 -8.77
CA LYS A 89 -15.54 -9.65 -8.78
C LYS A 89 -14.90 -10.91 -9.37
N LEU A 90 -15.35 -12.10 -8.97
CA LEU A 90 -14.82 -13.35 -9.50
C LEU A 90 -15.27 -13.59 -10.94
N ALA A 91 -16.51 -13.22 -11.26
CA ALA A 91 -17.04 -13.28 -12.63
C ALA A 91 -16.22 -12.40 -13.59
N LEU A 92 -15.77 -11.22 -13.15
CA LEU A 92 -14.90 -10.32 -13.91
C LEU A 92 -13.55 -10.97 -14.24
N GLU A 93 -12.90 -11.61 -13.27
CA GLU A 93 -11.59 -12.23 -13.50
C GLU A 93 -11.69 -13.52 -14.33
N ALA A 94 -12.82 -14.24 -14.24
CA ALA A 94 -13.07 -15.41 -15.08
C ALA A 94 -13.33 -15.07 -16.56
N THR A 95 -13.80 -13.86 -16.85
CA THR A 95 -14.27 -13.47 -18.18
C THR A 95 -13.19 -13.51 -19.28
N PRO A 96 -11.97 -12.96 -19.08
CA PRO A 96 -10.89 -13.07 -20.06
C PRO A 96 -10.56 -14.50 -20.48
N LEU A 97 -10.70 -15.46 -19.56
CA LEU A 97 -10.45 -16.89 -19.79
C LEU A 97 -11.40 -17.50 -20.84
N LEU A 98 -12.62 -16.97 -20.91
CA LEU A 98 -13.68 -17.44 -21.81
C LEU A 98 -13.76 -16.62 -23.10
N ALA A 99 -13.33 -15.36 -23.06
CA ALA A 99 -13.62 -14.39 -24.11
C ALA A 99 -12.96 -14.73 -25.46
N GLN A 100 -11.79 -15.36 -25.48
CA GLN A 100 -11.09 -15.71 -26.72
C GLN A 100 -11.71 -16.93 -27.43
N SER A 101 -12.07 -17.97 -26.68
CA SER A 101 -12.48 -19.27 -27.24
C SER A 101 -14.00 -19.52 -27.24
N HIS A 102 -14.75 -18.84 -26.35
CA HIS A 102 -16.18 -19.06 -26.10
C HIS A 102 -16.98 -17.75 -26.11
N SER A 103 -16.62 -16.83 -27.01
CA SER A 103 -17.19 -15.47 -27.07
C SER A 103 -18.72 -15.45 -27.30
N LYS A 104 -19.27 -16.43 -28.02
CA LYS A 104 -20.71 -16.50 -28.32
C LYS A 104 -21.52 -16.95 -27.10
N GLU A 105 -21.04 -17.98 -26.42
CA GLU A 105 -21.62 -18.53 -25.20
C GLU A 105 -21.59 -17.48 -24.09
N LEU A 106 -20.46 -16.76 -23.98
CA LEU A 106 -20.30 -15.67 -23.02
C LEU A 106 -21.25 -14.49 -23.33
N LEU A 107 -21.41 -14.10 -24.60
CA LEU A 107 -22.38 -13.07 -24.98
C LEU A 107 -23.81 -13.46 -24.61
N ALA A 108 -24.22 -14.71 -24.87
CA ALA A 108 -25.54 -15.22 -24.47
C ALA A 108 -25.72 -15.20 -22.95
N LEU A 109 -24.65 -15.46 -22.20
CA LEU A 109 -24.66 -15.39 -20.74
C LEU A 109 -24.85 -13.97 -20.23
N PHE A 110 -24.20 -12.99 -20.85
CA PHE A 110 -24.40 -11.58 -20.54
C PHE A 110 -25.82 -11.11 -20.87
N GLU A 111 -26.39 -11.55 -21.99
CA GLU A 111 -27.78 -11.25 -22.34
C GLU A 111 -28.76 -11.81 -21.30
N ARG A 112 -28.52 -13.03 -20.82
CA ARG A 112 -29.31 -13.64 -19.74
C ARG A 112 -29.17 -12.85 -18.43
N TYR A 113 -27.97 -12.42 -18.07
CA TYR A 113 -27.76 -11.59 -16.89
C TYR A 113 -28.55 -10.27 -16.98
N LEU A 114 -28.46 -9.55 -18.10
CA LEU A 114 -29.19 -8.29 -18.27
C LEU A 114 -30.71 -8.49 -18.30
N ALA A 115 -31.20 -9.63 -18.81
CA ALA A 115 -32.62 -9.97 -18.72
C ALA A 115 -33.08 -10.17 -17.26
N ASN A 116 -32.23 -10.73 -16.39
CA ASN A 116 -32.55 -10.81 -14.97
C ASN A 116 -32.59 -9.42 -14.31
N VAL A 117 -31.67 -8.52 -14.68
CA VAL A 117 -31.65 -7.13 -14.21
C VAL A 117 -32.94 -6.39 -14.62
N GLU A 118 -33.40 -6.58 -15.86
CA GLU A 118 -34.69 -6.06 -16.34
C GLU A 118 -35.88 -6.60 -15.51
N ASN A 119 -35.74 -7.80 -14.94
CA ASN A 119 -36.73 -8.44 -14.06
C ASN A 119 -36.56 -8.11 -12.56
N GLY A 120 -35.68 -7.17 -12.21
CA GLY A 120 -35.56 -6.63 -10.85
C GLY A 120 -34.31 -7.05 -10.07
N GLU A 121 -33.40 -7.83 -10.66
CA GLU A 121 -32.07 -8.02 -10.06
C GLU A 121 -31.23 -6.72 -10.12
N PRO A 122 -30.37 -6.45 -9.12
CA PRO A 122 -29.51 -5.29 -9.15
C PRO A 122 -28.45 -5.40 -10.25
N LEU A 123 -28.17 -4.27 -10.91
CA LEU A 123 -27.05 -4.16 -11.84
C LEU A 123 -25.73 -4.15 -11.05
N ASP A 124 -24.83 -5.06 -11.38
CA ASP A 124 -23.53 -5.28 -10.73
C ASP A 124 -22.42 -4.60 -11.52
N PHE A 125 -21.58 -3.86 -10.81
CA PHE A 125 -20.50 -3.07 -11.39
C PHE A 125 -19.46 -3.94 -12.11
N TYR A 126 -19.00 -5.00 -11.46
CA TYR A 126 -17.95 -5.86 -11.98
C TYR A 126 -18.40 -6.65 -13.22
N ARG A 127 -19.67 -7.09 -13.26
CA ARG A 127 -20.24 -7.77 -14.42
C ARG A 127 -20.33 -6.87 -15.66
N VAL A 128 -20.50 -5.56 -15.51
CA VAL A 128 -20.47 -4.64 -16.65
C VAL A 128 -19.05 -4.41 -17.15
N ILE A 129 -18.06 -4.29 -16.25
CA ILE A 129 -16.64 -4.27 -16.65
C ILE A 129 -16.25 -5.58 -17.36
N ALA A 130 -16.81 -6.72 -16.93
CA ALA A 130 -16.56 -8.00 -17.57
C ALA A 130 -16.97 -7.98 -19.06
N MET A 131 -18.11 -7.35 -19.38
CA MET A 131 -18.57 -7.21 -20.76
C MET A 131 -17.62 -6.34 -21.61
N GLU A 132 -17.06 -5.27 -21.04
CA GLU A 132 -16.01 -4.46 -21.67
C GLU A 132 -14.78 -5.31 -21.97
N ARG A 133 -14.26 -6.05 -20.97
CA ARG A 133 -13.07 -6.90 -21.12
C ARG A 133 -13.25 -8.05 -22.12
N ALA A 134 -14.47 -8.55 -22.31
CA ALA A 134 -14.77 -9.62 -23.26
C ALA A 134 -14.85 -9.14 -24.72
N ALA A 135 -15.02 -7.83 -24.94
CA ALA A 135 -15.32 -7.27 -26.25
C ALA A 135 -14.07 -6.80 -27.00
N PHE A 136 -13.19 -7.74 -27.34
CA PHE A 136 -12.00 -7.46 -28.17
C PHE A 136 -12.38 -6.77 -29.50
N PRO A 137 -11.49 -5.95 -30.10
CA PRO A 137 -11.80 -5.14 -31.28
C PRO A 137 -12.49 -5.90 -32.44
N GLU A 138 -12.11 -7.15 -32.67
CA GLU A 138 -12.60 -8.02 -33.75
C GLU A 138 -14.07 -8.43 -33.54
N VAL A 139 -14.47 -8.64 -32.29
CA VAL A 139 -15.83 -9.08 -31.92
C VAL A 139 -16.67 -7.94 -31.36
N LYS A 140 -16.10 -6.77 -31.06
CA LYS A 140 -16.77 -5.62 -30.43
C LYS A 140 -18.13 -5.31 -31.04
N LYS A 141 -18.27 -5.39 -32.37
CA LYS A 141 -19.55 -5.14 -33.07
C LYS A 141 -20.69 -6.08 -32.67
N SER A 142 -20.42 -7.31 -32.24
CA SER A 142 -21.46 -8.26 -31.79
C SER A 142 -22.12 -7.83 -30.47
N TYR A 143 -21.45 -6.96 -29.69
CA TYR A 143 -21.94 -6.46 -28.41
C TYR A 143 -22.87 -5.24 -28.55
N ALA A 144 -23.16 -4.75 -29.76
CA ALA A 144 -23.95 -3.54 -29.98
C ALA A 144 -25.32 -3.56 -29.26
N THR A 145 -26.07 -4.66 -29.39
CA THR A 145 -27.38 -4.82 -28.73
C THR A 145 -27.27 -4.78 -27.21
N LEU A 146 -26.24 -5.42 -26.66
CA LEU A 146 -25.96 -5.44 -25.22
C LEU A 146 -25.58 -4.05 -24.72
N ALA A 147 -24.68 -3.35 -25.42
CA ALA A 147 -24.25 -2.01 -25.07
C ALA A 147 -25.44 -1.03 -25.07
N GLU A 148 -26.32 -1.13 -26.06
CA GLU A 148 -27.57 -0.36 -26.14
C GLU A 148 -28.52 -0.62 -24.95
N LYS A 149 -28.59 -1.87 -24.46
CA LYS A 149 -29.35 -2.18 -23.23
C LYS A 149 -28.72 -1.52 -22.00
N LEU A 150 -27.40 -1.60 -21.85
CA LEU A 150 -26.68 -0.96 -20.74
C LEU A 150 -26.92 0.55 -20.70
N CYS A 151 -26.98 1.22 -21.86
CA CYS A 151 -27.29 2.65 -21.95
C CYS A 151 -28.66 3.03 -21.36
N LYS A 152 -29.59 2.07 -21.27
CA LYS A 152 -30.93 2.26 -20.66
C LYS A 152 -30.94 1.85 -19.19
N LEU A 153 -30.27 0.76 -18.85
CA LEU A 153 -30.27 0.20 -17.49
C LEU A 153 -29.46 1.04 -16.50
N ILE A 154 -28.29 1.55 -16.90
CA ILE A 154 -27.40 2.30 -16.00
C ILE A 154 -28.09 3.56 -15.45
N PRO A 155 -28.68 4.46 -16.27
CA PRO A 155 -29.36 5.64 -15.74
C PRO A 155 -30.58 5.32 -14.88
N ALA A 156 -31.25 4.19 -15.13
CA ALA A 156 -32.43 3.74 -14.40
C ALA A 156 -32.11 3.03 -13.06
N SER A 157 -30.84 2.66 -12.85
CA SER A 157 -30.41 1.92 -11.66
C SER A 157 -30.51 2.75 -10.36
N SER A 158 -30.77 2.06 -9.25
CA SER A 158 -30.83 2.64 -7.90
C SER A 158 -29.46 2.82 -7.22
N GLY A 159 -28.35 2.68 -7.96
CA GLY A 159 -27.00 2.79 -7.42
C GLY A 159 -26.68 4.15 -6.80
N ASP A 160 -25.67 4.18 -5.93
CA ASP A 160 -25.14 5.39 -5.32
C ASP A 160 -24.45 6.32 -6.34
N ALA A 161 -24.02 7.50 -5.89
CA ALA A 161 -23.38 8.48 -6.76
C ALA A 161 -22.10 7.94 -7.43
N PHE A 162 -21.31 7.15 -6.69
CA PHE A 162 -20.09 6.53 -7.20
C PHE A 162 -20.39 5.52 -8.32
N PHE A 163 -21.39 4.65 -8.09
CA PHE A 163 -21.87 3.69 -9.07
C PHE A 163 -22.33 4.40 -10.35
N LYS A 164 -23.11 5.48 -10.22
CA LYS A 164 -23.63 6.26 -11.36
C LYS A 164 -22.55 7.06 -12.10
N ALA A 165 -21.50 7.49 -11.41
CA ALA A 165 -20.36 8.18 -12.03
C ALA A 165 -19.43 7.20 -12.78
N SER A 166 -19.20 6.01 -12.23
CA SER A 166 -18.16 5.09 -12.70
C SER A 166 -18.64 4.20 -13.86
N MET A 167 -19.85 3.65 -13.78
CA MET A 167 -20.39 2.70 -14.77
C MET A 167 -20.43 3.20 -16.22
N PRO A 168 -20.79 4.47 -16.49
CA PRO A 168 -20.73 5.03 -17.83
C PRO A 168 -19.38 4.87 -18.54
N SER A 169 -18.26 4.90 -17.80
CA SER A 169 -16.92 4.81 -18.39
C SER A 169 -16.69 3.48 -19.13
N SER A 170 -17.21 2.37 -18.59
CA SER A 170 -17.11 1.05 -19.23
C SER A 170 -17.98 0.93 -20.47
N VAL A 171 -19.15 1.59 -20.48
CA VAL A 171 -20.03 1.59 -21.66
C VAL A 171 -19.46 2.45 -22.78
N LEU A 172 -18.74 3.54 -22.44
CA LEU A 172 -18.08 4.38 -23.43
C LEU A 172 -17.01 3.65 -24.24
N TYR A 173 -16.47 2.52 -23.76
CA TYR A 173 -15.66 1.64 -24.60
C TYR A 173 -16.38 1.29 -25.92
N PHE A 174 -17.70 1.11 -25.90
CA PHE A 174 -18.53 0.79 -27.07
C PHE A 174 -18.96 2.00 -27.90
N ALA A 175 -18.41 3.20 -27.67
CA ALA A 175 -18.95 4.43 -28.25
C ALA A 175 -19.06 4.42 -29.78
N ASN A 176 -18.10 3.81 -30.50
CA ASN A 176 -18.13 3.73 -31.95
C ASN A 176 -19.22 2.83 -32.55
N ILE A 177 -19.91 2.02 -31.75
CA ILE A 177 -21.00 1.14 -32.19
C ILE A 177 -22.36 1.47 -31.54
N LEU A 178 -22.40 2.49 -30.68
CA LEU A 178 -23.62 2.97 -30.04
C LEU A 178 -24.32 4.02 -30.91
N SER A 179 -25.65 4.10 -30.78
CA SER A 179 -26.43 5.20 -31.33
C SER A 179 -26.12 6.53 -30.61
N THR A 180 -26.18 7.63 -31.35
CA THR A 180 -25.96 8.98 -30.80
C THR A 180 -26.90 9.29 -29.63
N ALA A 181 -28.16 8.82 -29.68
CA ALA A 181 -29.12 9.02 -28.60
C ALA A 181 -28.68 8.31 -27.29
N SER A 182 -28.19 7.08 -27.39
CA SER A 182 -27.70 6.31 -26.24
C SER A 182 -26.42 6.89 -25.66
N LEU A 183 -25.50 7.36 -26.51
CA LEU A 183 -24.32 8.12 -26.07
C LEU A 183 -24.70 9.39 -25.32
N GLN A 184 -25.65 10.17 -25.84
CA GLN A 184 -26.15 11.36 -25.17
C GLN A 184 -26.76 11.04 -23.80
N SER A 185 -27.51 9.94 -23.69
CA SER A 185 -28.11 9.47 -22.43
C SER A 185 -27.05 9.17 -21.38
N ILE A 186 -26.04 8.36 -21.73
CA ILE A 186 -24.97 7.95 -20.82
C ILE A 186 -24.09 9.12 -20.40
N LEU A 187 -23.64 9.94 -21.36
CA LEU A 187 -22.84 11.13 -21.06
C LEU A 187 -23.60 12.10 -20.16
N LYS A 188 -24.91 12.26 -20.37
CA LYS A 188 -25.75 13.11 -19.52
C LYS A 188 -25.83 12.57 -18.09
N ALA A 189 -26.00 11.27 -17.93
CA ALA A 189 -26.03 10.63 -16.61
C ALA A 189 -24.72 10.88 -15.84
N SER A 190 -23.56 10.73 -16.48
CA SER A 190 -22.25 11.01 -15.87
C SER A 190 -22.07 12.49 -15.51
N LEU A 191 -22.31 13.39 -16.46
CA LEU A 191 -22.03 14.82 -16.31
C LEU A 191 -22.99 15.52 -15.34
N GLN A 192 -24.17 14.95 -15.08
CA GLN A 192 -25.10 15.45 -14.07
C GLN A 192 -24.63 15.17 -12.64
N VAL A 193 -23.99 14.02 -12.40
CA VAL A 193 -23.46 13.68 -11.07
C VAL A 193 -22.34 14.65 -10.69
N GLN A 194 -21.45 14.97 -11.63
CA GLN A 194 -20.31 15.88 -11.46
C GLN A 194 -20.69 17.37 -11.30
N LYS A 195 -21.98 17.73 -11.43
CA LYS A 195 -22.45 19.12 -11.26
C LYS A 195 -22.77 19.45 -9.79
N ASN A 196 -22.91 18.44 -8.94
CA ASN A 196 -23.33 18.60 -7.54
C ASN A 196 -22.15 18.72 -6.56
N ASP A 197 -20.91 18.57 -7.03
CA ASP A 197 -19.71 18.89 -6.26
C ASP A 197 -19.39 20.39 -6.44
N ASP A 198 -19.21 21.11 -5.33
CA ASP A 198 -19.07 22.57 -5.29
C ASP A 198 -17.76 23.10 -5.91
N ASP A 199 -16.87 22.21 -6.35
CA ASP A 199 -15.67 22.53 -7.13
C ASP A 199 -15.94 22.23 -8.62
N GLU A 200 -15.51 23.11 -9.53
CA GLU A 200 -15.47 22.81 -10.97
C GLU A 200 -14.52 21.61 -11.21
N ASP A 201 -15.01 20.38 -11.05
CA ASP A 201 -14.24 19.15 -11.22
C ASP A 201 -13.92 18.92 -12.72
N ASP A 202 -12.91 19.65 -13.20
CA ASP A 202 -12.35 19.52 -14.56
C ASP A 202 -11.69 18.15 -14.76
N ASP A 203 -11.25 17.49 -13.68
CA ASP A 203 -10.59 16.19 -13.73
C ASP A 203 -11.58 15.05 -14.06
N GLY A 204 -12.72 15.00 -13.37
CA GLY A 204 -13.78 14.03 -13.65
C GLY A 204 -14.29 14.11 -15.10
N LYS A 205 -14.44 15.32 -15.64
CA LYS A 205 -14.87 15.53 -17.04
C LYS A 205 -13.77 15.16 -18.04
N THR A 206 -12.51 15.45 -17.71
CA THR A 206 -11.35 15.07 -18.53
C THR A 206 -11.25 13.55 -18.63
N ARG A 207 -11.39 12.82 -17.53
CA ARG A 207 -11.40 11.34 -17.52
C ARG A 207 -12.52 10.76 -18.38
N LEU A 208 -13.73 11.34 -18.31
CA LEU A 208 -14.86 10.94 -19.15
C LEU A 208 -14.56 11.15 -20.64
N LEU A 209 -13.98 12.28 -21.02
CA LEU A 209 -13.60 12.58 -22.40
C LEU A 209 -12.51 11.63 -22.90
N LYS A 210 -11.46 11.35 -22.11
CA LYS A 210 -10.44 10.34 -22.48
C LYS A 210 -11.11 9.00 -22.84
N ARG A 211 -12.05 8.53 -22.01
CA ARG A 211 -12.80 7.29 -22.26
C ARG A 211 -13.68 7.36 -23.52
N LEU A 212 -14.35 8.49 -23.76
CA LEU A 212 -15.12 8.70 -24.99
C LEU A 212 -14.23 8.65 -26.23
N PHE A 213 -13.06 9.29 -26.20
CA PHE A 213 -12.12 9.30 -27.32
C PHE A 213 -11.55 7.90 -27.58
N SER A 214 -11.10 7.18 -26.54
CA SER A 214 -10.68 5.79 -26.70
C SER A 214 -11.78 4.90 -27.28
N GLY A 215 -13.04 5.12 -26.88
CA GLY A 215 -14.18 4.37 -27.40
C GLY A 215 -14.57 4.68 -28.85
N LEU A 216 -14.45 5.94 -29.26
CA LEU A 216 -14.79 6.41 -30.60
C LEU A 216 -13.68 6.17 -31.63
N PHE A 217 -12.44 6.49 -31.26
CA PHE A 217 -11.28 6.54 -32.15
C PHE A 217 -10.23 5.47 -31.85
N GLY A 218 -10.32 4.76 -30.72
CA GLY A 218 -9.39 3.70 -30.31
C GLY A 218 -8.35 4.15 -29.29
N HIS A 219 -8.02 5.43 -29.21
CA HIS A 219 -7.13 6.02 -28.21
C HIS A 219 -7.49 7.48 -27.90
N SER A 220 -6.87 8.07 -26.88
CA SER A 220 -7.09 9.45 -26.43
C SER A 220 -5.89 10.38 -26.63
N ALA A 221 -4.83 9.92 -27.30
CA ALA A 221 -3.54 10.62 -27.36
C ALA A 221 -3.64 12.07 -27.86
N TYR A 222 -4.42 12.33 -28.92
CA TYR A 222 -4.58 13.69 -29.44
C TYR A 222 -5.40 14.61 -28.53
N PHE A 223 -6.34 14.05 -27.77
CA PHE A 223 -7.07 14.81 -26.75
C PHE A 223 -6.14 15.21 -25.60
N GLU A 224 -5.28 14.29 -25.18
CA GLU A 224 -4.30 14.57 -24.14
C GLU A 224 -3.23 15.55 -24.60
N LEU A 225 -2.81 15.48 -25.86
CA LEU A 225 -1.98 16.50 -26.50
C LEU A 225 -2.64 17.88 -26.45
N ALA A 226 -3.90 18.02 -26.86
CA ALA A 226 -4.60 19.29 -26.86
C ALA A 226 -4.70 19.88 -25.44
N VAL A 227 -5.05 19.06 -24.44
CA VAL A 227 -5.08 19.46 -23.04
C VAL A 227 -3.68 19.82 -22.52
N GLY A 228 -2.66 19.04 -22.87
CA GLY A 228 -1.26 19.26 -22.50
C GLY A 228 -0.72 20.57 -23.06
N ARG A 229 -0.98 20.88 -24.33
CA ARG A 229 -0.65 22.16 -24.98
C ARG A 229 -1.34 23.32 -24.28
N ARG A 230 -2.64 23.20 -23.99
CA ARG A 230 -3.40 24.22 -23.25
C ARG A 230 -2.80 24.50 -21.87
N LYS A 231 -2.37 23.46 -21.14
CA LYS A 231 -1.80 23.56 -19.79
C LYS A 231 -0.31 23.92 -19.78
N GLY A 232 0.33 24.05 -20.96
CA GLY A 232 1.77 24.33 -21.07
C GLY A 232 2.66 23.15 -20.68
N ILE A 233 2.12 21.93 -20.65
CA ILE A 233 2.84 20.69 -20.30
C ILE A 233 3.59 20.15 -21.52
N SER A 234 3.00 20.27 -22.72
CA SER A 234 3.63 19.81 -23.97
C SER A 234 3.98 20.99 -24.88
N THR A 235 5.02 20.83 -25.69
CA THR A 235 5.40 21.74 -26.79
C THR A 235 5.26 21.08 -28.17
N GLN A 236 4.68 19.89 -28.25
CA GLN A 236 4.56 19.13 -29.48
C GLN A 236 3.76 19.88 -30.54
N ARG A 237 4.34 19.97 -31.74
CA ARG A 237 3.72 20.54 -32.94
C ARG A 237 3.16 19.42 -33.82
N VAL A 238 2.07 19.71 -34.52
CA VAL A 238 1.45 18.77 -35.47
C VAL A 238 2.33 18.60 -36.71
N GLU A 239 3.09 19.62 -37.10
CA GLU A 239 4.06 19.52 -38.20
C GLU A 239 5.07 18.37 -37.99
N ALA A 240 5.59 18.22 -36.77
CA ALA A 240 6.49 17.11 -36.42
C ALA A 240 5.81 15.73 -36.43
N MET A 241 4.46 15.69 -36.46
CA MET A 241 3.66 14.49 -36.57
C MET A 241 3.21 14.19 -38.01
N ALA A 242 3.67 14.96 -39.01
CA ALA A 242 3.19 14.84 -40.39
C ALA A 242 3.31 13.44 -40.99
N GLY A 243 4.26 12.61 -40.51
CA GLY A 243 4.38 11.21 -40.93
C GLY A 243 3.28 10.27 -40.42
N LEU A 244 2.48 10.69 -39.43
CA LEU A 244 1.35 9.93 -38.86
C LEU A 244 0.00 10.38 -39.41
N LEU A 245 -0.03 11.51 -40.13
CA LEU A 245 -1.24 12.14 -40.65
C LEU A 245 -1.23 12.15 -42.18
N SER A 246 -2.40 12.20 -42.79
CA SER A 246 -2.51 12.29 -44.23
C SER A 246 -1.94 13.62 -44.76
N THR A 247 -1.33 13.59 -45.94
CA THR A 247 -0.60 14.74 -46.52
C THR A 247 -1.47 15.96 -46.82
N ASN A 248 -2.79 15.80 -46.82
CA ASN A 248 -3.76 16.88 -46.99
C ASN A 248 -4.23 17.51 -45.67
N ALA A 249 -3.66 17.10 -44.53
CA ALA A 249 -3.95 17.68 -43.22
C ALA A 249 -3.52 19.16 -43.17
N PRO A 250 -4.35 20.06 -42.61
CA PRO A 250 -4.02 21.47 -42.51
C PRO A 250 -3.08 21.75 -41.31
N PHE A 251 -1.81 21.34 -41.41
CA PHE A 251 -0.83 21.40 -40.32
C PHE A 251 -0.71 22.78 -39.66
N ASP A 252 -0.55 23.85 -40.45
CA ASP A 252 -0.45 25.22 -39.95
C ASP A 252 -1.66 25.64 -39.12
N LEU A 253 -2.86 25.22 -39.54
CA LEU A 253 -4.09 25.53 -38.84
C LEU A 253 -4.19 24.75 -37.53
N PHE A 254 -3.84 23.45 -37.53
CA PHE A 254 -3.85 22.67 -36.30
C PHE A 254 -2.86 23.18 -35.27
N ASP A 255 -1.67 23.58 -35.70
CA ASP A 255 -0.69 24.20 -34.82
C ASP A 255 -1.16 25.56 -34.29
N GLN A 256 -1.77 26.40 -35.12
CA GLN A 256 -2.43 27.64 -34.66
C GLN A 256 -3.54 27.34 -33.64
N CYS A 257 -4.30 26.25 -33.84
CA CYS A 257 -5.32 25.83 -32.90
C CYS A 257 -4.73 25.32 -31.57
N LEU A 258 -3.64 24.55 -31.58
CA LEU A 258 -2.94 24.15 -30.35
C LEU A 258 -2.41 25.37 -29.57
N ASP A 259 -2.01 26.43 -30.28
CA ASP A 259 -1.60 27.71 -29.69
C ASP A 259 -2.78 28.59 -29.24
N LYS A 260 -4.03 28.08 -29.30
CA LYS A 260 -5.30 28.78 -29.00
C LYS A 260 -5.56 30.01 -29.90
N ASN A 261 -4.97 30.08 -31.08
CA ASN A 261 -5.15 31.18 -32.03
C ASN A 261 -6.21 30.90 -33.11
N GLY A 262 -6.72 29.68 -33.22
CA GLY A 262 -7.78 29.29 -34.17
C GLY A 262 -9.21 29.37 -33.61
N SER A 263 -10.23 29.27 -34.46
CA SER A 263 -11.64 29.29 -34.06
C SER A 263 -12.24 27.88 -33.90
N LEU A 264 -13.16 27.72 -32.94
CA LEU A 264 -13.98 26.51 -32.84
C LEU A 264 -14.81 26.28 -34.11
N ALA A 265 -15.22 27.36 -34.79
CA ALA A 265 -15.98 27.26 -36.03
C ALA A 265 -15.16 26.60 -37.16
N ASP A 266 -13.87 26.95 -37.26
CA ASP A 266 -12.98 26.38 -38.28
C ASP A 266 -12.81 24.87 -38.05
N LEU A 267 -12.61 24.46 -36.79
CA LEU A 267 -12.52 23.04 -36.41
C LEU A 267 -13.82 22.27 -36.69
N VAL A 268 -14.98 22.88 -36.45
CA VAL A 268 -16.28 22.27 -36.80
C VAL A 268 -16.41 22.09 -38.31
N THR A 269 -16.01 23.06 -39.12
CA THR A 269 -16.02 22.93 -40.59
C THR A 269 -15.11 21.80 -41.08
N ILE A 270 -13.96 21.59 -40.43
CA ILE A 270 -13.08 20.45 -40.73
C ILE A 270 -13.80 19.12 -40.41
N LEU A 271 -14.43 19.00 -39.24
CA LEU A 271 -15.18 17.78 -38.87
C LEU A 271 -16.38 17.50 -39.77
N GLU A 272 -17.06 18.53 -40.27
CA GLU A 272 -18.17 18.39 -41.23
C GLU A 272 -17.71 17.73 -42.54
N GLN A 273 -16.45 17.93 -42.92
CA GLN A 273 -15.85 17.34 -44.12
C GLN A 273 -15.29 15.93 -43.86
N ALA A 274 -15.13 15.53 -42.59
CA ALA A 274 -14.57 14.23 -42.23
C ALA A 274 -15.47 13.07 -42.68
N HIS A 275 -14.84 12.05 -43.28
CA HIS A 275 -15.55 10.86 -43.77
C HIS A 275 -15.75 9.77 -42.71
N GLN A 276 -14.94 9.78 -41.65
CA GLN A 276 -14.96 8.77 -40.59
C GLN A 276 -16.27 8.83 -39.77
N PRO A 277 -16.95 7.68 -39.52
CA PRO A 277 -18.18 7.64 -38.73
C PRO A 277 -18.02 8.19 -37.30
N ALA A 278 -16.87 7.93 -36.65
CA ALA A 278 -16.56 8.42 -35.31
C ALA A 278 -16.58 9.95 -35.23
N CYS A 279 -15.99 10.63 -36.23
CA CYS A 279 -16.01 12.09 -36.35
C CYS A 279 -17.45 12.63 -36.46
N ARG A 280 -18.32 11.98 -37.24
CA ARG A 280 -19.73 12.38 -37.37
C ARG A 280 -20.50 12.20 -36.07
N THR A 281 -20.26 11.09 -35.36
CA THR A 281 -20.85 10.85 -34.04
C THR A 281 -20.41 11.91 -33.05
N PHE A 282 -19.11 12.22 -32.99
CA PHE A 282 -18.58 13.27 -32.11
C PHE A 282 -19.14 14.65 -32.46
N LEU A 283 -19.19 15.01 -33.75
CA LEU A 283 -19.77 16.26 -34.24
C LEU A 283 -21.23 16.42 -33.81
N ALA A 284 -22.02 15.34 -33.83
CA ALA A 284 -23.38 15.36 -33.31
C ALA A 284 -23.42 15.63 -31.79
N LEU A 285 -22.50 15.04 -31.01
CA LEU A 285 -22.47 15.21 -29.54
C LEU A 285 -22.12 16.65 -29.10
N ILE A 286 -21.40 17.40 -29.92
CA ILE A 286 -20.91 18.76 -29.61
C ILE A 286 -21.80 19.89 -30.15
N GLN A 287 -22.86 19.57 -30.88
CA GLN A 287 -23.84 20.59 -31.33
C GLN A 287 -24.50 21.32 -30.15
N PRO A 288 -24.88 22.60 -30.29
CA PRO A 288 -25.36 23.46 -29.19
C PRO A 288 -26.48 22.87 -28.33
N GLU A 289 -27.37 22.08 -28.93
CA GLU A 289 -28.50 21.44 -28.27
C GLU A 289 -28.14 20.16 -27.48
N ASN A 290 -26.93 19.63 -27.65
CA ASN A 290 -26.53 18.32 -27.16
C ASN A 290 -25.68 18.37 -25.88
N VAL A 291 -25.42 17.18 -25.32
CA VAL A 291 -24.90 17.06 -23.95
C VAL A 291 -23.52 17.68 -23.77
N LEU A 292 -22.57 17.47 -24.68
CA LEU A 292 -21.22 17.99 -24.51
C LEU A 292 -21.22 19.52 -24.58
N ALA A 293 -22.02 20.10 -25.47
CA ALA A 293 -22.19 21.55 -25.55
C ALA A 293 -22.73 22.17 -24.25
N ARG A 294 -23.63 21.48 -23.54
CA ARG A 294 -24.30 22.01 -22.35
C ARG A 294 -23.48 21.91 -21.06
N TYR A 295 -22.62 20.91 -20.93
CA TYR A 295 -21.94 20.58 -19.66
C TYR A 295 -20.43 20.82 -19.67
N LEU A 296 -19.79 20.89 -20.84
CA LEU A 296 -18.36 21.17 -20.95
C LEU A 296 -18.09 22.67 -21.05
N SER A 297 -16.92 23.08 -20.54
CA SER A 297 -16.44 24.46 -20.70
C SER A 297 -16.11 24.77 -22.17
N LYS A 298 -15.96 26.07 -22.49
CA LYS A 298 -15.55 26.49 -23.84
C LYS A 298 -14.20 25.89 -24.23
N GLU A 299 -13.25 25.83 -23.28
CA GLU A 299 -11.92 25.28 -23.52
C GLU A 299 -11.96 23.77 -23.75
N MET A 300 -12.66 23.00 -22.92
CA MET A 300 -12.75 21.54 -23.11
C MET A 300 -13.39 21.16 -24.44
N ARG A 301 -14.42 21.89 -24.88
CA ARG A 301 -15.04 21.68 -26.20
C ARG A 301 -14.07 22.00 -27.32
N TYR A 302 -13.23 23.01 -27.14
CA TYR A 302 -12.21 23.34 -28.11
C TYR A 302 -11.17 22.23 -28.23
N ASP A 303 -10.59 21.80 -27.10
CA ASP A 303 -9.58 20.73 -27.05
C ASP A 303 -10.12 19.42 -27.64
N ALA A 304 -11.35 19.05 -27.29
CA ALA A 304 -12.00 17.86 -27.82
C ALA A 304 -12.29 17.97 -29.33
N THR A 305 -12.78 19.11 -29.81
CA THR A 305 -12.99 19.29 -31.26
C THR A 305 -11.69 19.21 -32.04
N LEU A 306 -10.62 19.83 -31.54
CA LEU A 306 -9.29 19.76 -32.15
C LEU A 306 -8.76 18.33 -32.22
N ALA A 307 -8.88 17.58 -31.13
CA ALA A 307 -8.48 16.18 -31.08
C ALA A 307 -9.25 15.32 -32.07
N ALA A 308 -10.57 15.51 -32.20
CA ALA A 308 -11.39 14.82 -33.18
C ALA A 308 -10.98 15.18 -34.63
N CYS A 309 -10.56 16.43 -34.88
CA CYS A 309 -10.00 16.81 -36.18
C CYS A 309 -8.69 16.08 -36.46
N LEU A 310 -7.80 15.95 -35.48
CA LEU A 310 -6.53 15.22 -35.67
C LEU A 310 -6.78 13.75 -36.03
N HIS A 311 -7.70 13.07 -35.34
CA HIS A 311 -8.11 11.71 -35.71
C HIS A 311 -8.70 11.61 -37.13
N ALA A 312 -9.39 12.65 -37.61
CA ALA A 312 -9.96 12.65 -38.96
C ALA A 312 -8.91 12.54 -40.08
N TYR A 313 -7.66 12.92 -39.78
CA TYR A 313 -6.51 12.86 -40.70
C TYR A 313 -5.48 11.79 -40.32
N GLU A 314 -5.73 11.01 -39.26
CA GLU A 314 -4.85 9.92 -38.88
C GLU A 314 -4.78 8.83 -39.96
N LEU A 315 -3.57 8.32 -40.23
CA LEU A 315 -3.37 7.30 -41.24
C LEU A 315 -3.88 5.93 -40.76
N ASP A 316 -4.85 5.37 -41.48
CA ASP A 316 -5.35 4.01 -41.27
C ASP A 316 -4.31 2.94 -41.65
N ASP A 317 -3.49 3.20 -42.69
CA ASP A 317 -2.45 2.31 -43.22
C ASP A 317 -1.10 3.04 -43.24
N PHE A 318 -0.20 2.64 -42.35
CA PHE A 318 1.11 3.26 -42.17
C PHE A 318 2.22 2.32 -42.65
N ASP A 319 2.94 2.75 -43.70
CA ASP A 319 4.13 2.08 -44.20
C ASP A 319 5.39 2.88 -43.83
N PRO A 320 6.29 2.36 -42.97
CA PRO A 320 7.54 3.03 -42.61
C PRO A 320 8.68 2.75 -43.60
N SER A 321 8.48 1.95 -44.64
CA SER A 321 9.55 1.45 -45.53
C SER A 321 10.32 2.55 -46.25
N ASP A 322 9.66 3.68 -46.52
CA ASP A 322 10.24 4.85 -47.20
C ASP A 322 11.02 5.80 -46.26
N LYS A 323 10.89 5.62 -44.94
CA LYS A 323 11.49 6.49 -43.93
C LYS A 323 12.95 6.10 -43.71
N ASP A 324 13.85 7.07 -43.68
CA ASP A 324 15.22 6.86 -43.24
C ASP A 324 15.31 6.82 -41.70
N LEU A 325 16.52 6.63 -41.16
CA LEU A 325 16.74 6.51 -39.72
C LEU A 325 16.30 7.78 -38.98
N ASP A 326 16.65 8.97 -39.50
CA ASP A 326 16.36 10.25 -38.86
C ASP A 326 14.84 10.53 -38.78
N HIS A 327 14.13 10.28 -39.88
CA HIS A 327 12.67 10.39 -39.91
C HIS A 327 12.00 9.36 -38.99
N THR A 328 12.51 8.12 -38.96
CA THR A 328 11.96 7.07 -38.09
C THR A 328 12.12 7.45 -36.61
N LEU A 329 13.29 7.96 -36.23
CA LEU A 329 13.56 8.40 -34.86
C LEU A 329 12.76 9.66 -34.48
N THR A 330 12.58 10.60 -35.41
CA THR A 330 11.73 11.78 -35.21
C THR A 330 10.29 11.39 -34.89
N LEU A 331 9.73 10.40 -35.61
CA LEU A 331 8.39 9.90 -35.31
C LEU A 331 8.32 9.16 -33.97
N LEU A 332 9.36 8.41 -33.62
CA LEU A 332 9.41 7.70 -32.34
C LEU A 332 9.51 8.66 -31.14
N ALA A 333 10.16 9.81 -31.33
CA ALA A 333 10.34 10.84 -30.30
C ALA A 333 9.15 11.81 -30.16
N ILE A 334 8.03 11.55 -30.83
CA ILE A 334 6.81 12.37 -30.71
C ILE A 334 6.29 12.32 -29.26
N ASP A 335 6.01 13.50 -28.71
CA ASP A 335 5.49 13.68 -27.35
C ASP A 335 3.98 13.44 -27.29
N LEU A 336 3.60 12.18 -27.47
CA LEU A 336 2.25 11.65 -27.26
C LEU A 336 2.29 10.57 -26.20
N ASN A 337 1.37 10.55 -25.25
CA ASN A 337 1.32 9.51 -24.21
C ASN A 337 1.16 8.07 -24.76
N TRP A 338 0.61 7.96 -25.97
CA TRP A 338 0.51 6.73 -26.74
C TRP A 338 0.86 7.04 -28.19
N LEU A 339 1.85 6.32 -28.74
CA LEU A 339 2.31 6.51 -30.11
C LEU A 339 1.59 5.53 -31.04
N PRO A 340 0.81 6.02 -32.02
CA PRO A 340 0.31 5.17 -33.09
C PRO A 340 1.47 4.52 -33.85
N GLN A 341 1.26 3.30 -34.34
CA GLN A 341 2.22 2.62 -35.22
C GLN A 341 3.60 2.32 -34.58
N PHE A 342 3.68 2.28 -33.25
CA PHE A 342 4.92 2.02 -32.50
C PHE A 342 5.63 0.76 -33.00
N ASP A 343 4.93 -0.37 -33.11
CA ASP A 343 5.53 -1.65 -33.52
C ASP A 343 6.09 -1.61 -34.96
N GLN A 344 5.41 -0.91 -35.87
CA GLN A 344 5.87 -0.72 -37.25
C GLN A 344 7.17 0.11 -37.29
N LEU A 345 7.27 1.16 -36.45
CA LEU A 345 8.50 1.94 -36.32
C LEU A 345 9.65 1.10 -35.76
N ILE A 346 9.41 0.23 -34.78
CA ILE A 346 10.43 -0.70 -34.28
C ILE A 346 10.90 -1.66 -35.38
N ALA A 347 9.96 -2.25 -36.13
CA ALA A 347 10.30 -3.13 -37.25
C ALA A 347 11.15 -2.41 -38.30
N ARG A 348 10.90 -1.11 -38.54
CA ARG A 348 11.74 -0.30 -39.42
C ARG A 348 13.15 -0.08 -38.87
N LEU A 349 13.28 0.18 -37.56
CA LEU A 349 14.59 0.38 -36.91
C LEU A 349 15.49 -0.86 -37.02
N GLN A 350 14.90 -2.06 -36.99
CA GLN A 350 15.63 -3.32 -37.17
C GLN A 350 16.28 -3.48 -38.55
N ALA A 351 15.84 -2.73 -39.56
CA ALA A 351 16.39 -2.77 -40.90
C ALA A 351 17.64 -1.87 -41.09
N PHE A 352 17.97 -1.01 -40.12
CA PHE A 352 19.15 -0.13 -40.17
C PHE A 352 20.38 -0.76 -39.49
N PRO A 353 21.60 -0.28 -39.77
CA PRO A 353 22.81 -0.77 -39.11
C PRO A 353 22.76 -0.54 -37.59
N ARG A 354 22.87 -1.63 -36.80
CA ARG A 354 22.80 -1.62 -35.32
C ARG A 354 23.60 -0.48 -34.68
N GLN A 355 24.85 -0.30 -35.08
CA GLN A 355 25.74 0.68 -34.45
C GLN A 355 25.30 2.13 -34.72
N GLU A 356 24.85 2.43 -35.94
CA GLU A 356 24.33 3.76 -36.29
C GLU A 356 23.02 4.05 -35.56
N THR A 357 22.11 3.07 -35.56
CA THR A 357 20.84 3.15 -34.82
C THR A 357 21.07 3.37 -33.33
N ALA A 358 22.00 2.62 -32.73
CA ALA A 358 22.26 2.71 -31.30
C ALA A 358 22.77 4.10 -30.89
N ILE A 359 23.77 4.63 -31.62
CA ILE A 359 24.32 5.97 -31.36
C ILE A 359 23.25 7.05 -31.48
N ALA A 360 22.44 7.00 -32.54
CA ALA A 360 21.40 7.99 -32.78
C ALA A 360 20.30 7.95 -31.70
N MET A 361 19.88 6.76 -31.27
CA MET A 361 18.87 6.60 -30.22
C MET A 361 19.37 7.08 -28.85
N ILE A 362 20.63 6.78 -28.50
CA ILE A 362 21.23 7.23 -27.22
C ILE A 362 21.29 8.77 -27.16
N ASP A 363 21.77 9.40 -28.23
CA ASP A 363 21.85 10.87 -28.32
C ASP A 363 20.46 11.52 -28.29
N LEU A 364 19.45 10.90 -28.92
CA LEU A 364 18.10 11.42 -28.92
C LEU A 364 17.41 11.28 -27.57
N LEU A 365 17.57 10.15 -26.88
CA LEU A 365 16.99 9.91 -25.56
C LEU A 365 17.46 10.97 -24.55
N ALA A 366 18.74 11.32 -24.57
CA ALA A 366 19.31 12.36 -23.71
C ALA A 366 18.68 13.75 -23.94
N LYS A 367 18.10 14.00 -25.12
CA LYS A 367 17.43 15.26 -25.48
C LYS A 367 15.93 15.25 -25.20
N THR A 368 15.33 14.07 -24.98
CA THR A 368 13.88 13.89 -24.85
C THR A 368 13.49 13.19 -23.54
N ASN A 369 14.36 13.20 -22.53
CA ASN A 369 14.16 12.52 -21.25
C ASN A 369 12.99 13.09 -20.40
N MET A 370 12.45 14.25 -20.75
CA MET A 370 11.31 14.89 -20.10
C MET A 370 10.02 14.85 -20.95
N THR A 371 9.98 14.03 -22.00
CA THR A 371 8.81 13.91 -22.89
C THR A 371 8.39 12.45 -23.06
N TYR A 372 7.16 12.22 -23.54
CA TYR A 372 6.75 10.87 -23.89
C TYR A 372 7.59 10.26 -25.03
N GLY A 373 8.23 11.10 -25.84
CA GLY A 373 9.22 10.66 -26.84
C GLY A 373 10.38 9.89 -26.21
N GLY A 374 10.91 10.33 -25.07
CA GLY A 374 11.91 9.58 -24.30
C GLY A 374 11.39 8.24 -23.82
N VAL A 375 10.14 8.19 -23.34
CA VAL A 375 9.47 6.95 -22.92
C VAL A 375 9.35 5.96 -24.09
N HIS A 376 8.97 6.43 -25.28
CA HIS A 376 8.89 5.59 -26.48
C HIS A 376 10.27 5.09 -26.91
N LEU A 377 11.29 5.94 -26.88
CA LEU A 377 12.67 5.55 -27.18
C LEU A 377 13.18 4.48 -26.22
N ALA A 378 12.96 4.64 -24.92
CA ALA A 378 13.33 3.63 -23.93
C ALA A 378 12.62 2.30 -24.24
N LYS A 379 11.29 2.29 -24.43
CA LYS A 379 10.53 1.09 -24.81
C LYS A 379 11.06 0.45 -26.11
N ALA A 380 11.45 1.27 -27.09
CA ALA A 380 12.03 0.81 -28.34
C ALA A 380 13.38 0.13 -28.14
N MET A 381 14.24 0.69 -27.28
CA MET A 381 15.52 0.07 -26.89
C MET A 381 15.30 -1.30 -26.26
N GLY A 382 14.28 -1.45 -25.41
CA GLY A 382 13.88 -2.73 -24.84
C GLY A 382 13.43 -3.77 -25.88
N LYS A 383 12.71 -3.35 -26.94
CA LYS A 383 12.30 -4.23 -28.05
C LYS A 383 13.46 -4.62 -28.98
N LEU A 384 14.45 -3.74 -29.13
CA LEU A 384 15.65 -3.99 -29.94
C LEU A 384 16.72 -4.83 -29.21
N GLN A 385 16.76 -4.74 -27.87
CA GLN A 385 17.64 -5.51 -27.00
C GLN A 385 19.15 -5.35 -27.31
N PHE A 386 19.58 -4.18 -27.77
CA PHE A 386 21.01 -3.91 -27.98
C PHE A 386 21.72 -3.62 -26.65
N GLU A 387 22.86 -4.25 -26.41
CA GLU A 387 23.66 -4.09 -25.19
C GLU A 387 24.18 -2.65 -25.01
N GLU A 388 24.36 -1.92 -26.12
CA GLU A 388 24.79 -0.53 -26.17
C GLU A 388 23.82 0.42 -25.45
N PHE A 389 22.56 0.03 -25.26
CA PHE A 389 21.55 0.84 -24.58
C PHE A 389 21.60 0.74 -23.05
N ILE A 390 22.24 -0.29 -22.49
CA ILE A 390 22.23 -0.53 -21.04
C ILE A 390 22.68 0.72 -20.24
N PRO A 391 23.79 1.39 -20.58
CA PRO A 391 24.24 2.55 -19.79
C PRO A 391 23.22 3.69 -19.76
N CYS A 392 22.68 4.10 -20.91
CA CYS A 392 21.73 5.22 -20.96
C CYS A 392 20.37 4.87 -20.32
N LEU A 393 19.95 3.60 -20.35
CA LEU A 393 18.75 3.14 -19.65
C LEU A 393 18.94 3.18 -18.12
N ILE A 394 20.13 2.80 -17.61
CA ILE A 394 20.46 2.97 -16.19
C ILE A 394 20.46 4.45 -15.80
N GLU A 395 21.09 5.31 -16.61
CA GLU A 395 21.11 6.77 -16.39
C GLU A 395 19.70 7.40 -16.43
N SER A 396 18.76 6.80 -17.16
CA SER A 396 17.37 7.28 -17.25
C SER A 396 16.51 6.87 -16.04
N ALA A 397 16.94 5.91 -15.22
CA ALA A 397 16.21 5.42 -14.05
C ALA A 397 16.57 6.20 -12.76
N THR A 398 16.68 7.53 -12.84
CA THR A 398 17.13 8.43 -11.77
C THR A 398 15.98 9.24 -11.16
N GLU A 399 16.16 9.78 -9.95
CA GLU A 399 15.20 10.67 -9.27
C GLU A 399 14.82 11.94 -10.07
N GLU A 400 15.68 12.38 -10.99
CA GLU A 400 15.44 13.56 -11.83
C GLU A 400 14.58 13.27 -13.07
N SER A 401 14.39 11.98 -13.41
CA SER A 401 13.61 11.56 -14.57
C SER A 401 12.13 11.40 -14.22
N ASP A 402 11.29 11.50 -15.24
CA ASP A 402 9.86 11.24 -15.10
C ASP A 402 9.58 9.75 -14.79
N ASP A 403 8.60 9.48 -13.93
CA ASP A 403 8.25 8.11 -13.50
C ASP A 403 7.99 7.18 -14.69
N PHE A 404 7.34 7.67 -15.76
CA PHE A 404 7.07 6.86 -16.94
C PHE A 404 8.34 6.48 -17.70
N LEU A 405 9.37 7.33 -17.69
CA LEU A 405 10.66 7.03 -18.30
C LEU A 405 11.41 6.01 -17.45
N CYS A 406 11.42 6.17 -16.13
CA CYS A 406 12.03 5.21 -15.21
C CYS A 406 11.44 3.80 -15.38
N GLU A 407 10.11 3.68 -15.41
CA GLU A 407 9.40 2.41 -15.65
C GLU A 407 9.73 1.83 -17.04
N ALA A 408 9.76 2.66 -18.08
CA ALA A 408 10.13 2.21 -19.43
C ALA A 408 11.58 1.74 -19.52
N ALA A 409 12.49 2.40 -18.81
CA ALA A 409 13.89 2.02 -18.75
C ALA A 409 14.07 0.69 -17.99
N GLU A 410 13.40 0.52 -16.86
CA GLU A 410 13.39 -0.73 -16.09
C GLU A 410 12.90 -1.91 -16.92
N GLU A 411 11.73 -1.80 -17.56
CA GLU A 411 11.18 -2.85 -18.44
C GLU A 411 12.09 -3.18 -19.62
N SER A 412 12.81 -2.17 -20.12
CA SER A 412 13.79 -2.35 -21.20
C SER A 412 15.04 -3.07 -20.73
N LEU A 413 15.55 -2.76 -19.53
CA LEU A 413 16.66 -3.49 -18.91
C LEU A 413 16.30 -4.96 -18.63
N LYS A 414 15.08 -5.22 -18.11
CA LYS A 414 14.55 -6.58 -17.95
C LYS A 414 14.51 -7.33 -19.28
N SER A 415 14.08 -6.64 -20.35
CA SER A 415 14.01 -7.20 -21.70
C SER A 415 15.39 -7.51 -22.29
N ILE A 416 16.43 -6.72 -22.00
CA ILE A 416 17.82 -6.99 -22.42
C ILE A 416 18.41 -8.21 -21.67
N GLY A 417 18.00 -8.42 -20.42
CA GLY A 417 18.31 -9.64 -19.66
C GLY A 417 19.71 -9.63 -19.04
N THR A 418 20.39 -10.78 -19.04
CA THR A 418 21.59 -11.03 -18.20
C THR A 418 22.70 -9.99 -18.35
N LYS A 419 22.89 -9.39 -19.53
CA LYS A 419 23.89 -8.34 -19.74
C LYS A 419 23.59 -7.06 -18.97
N ALA A 420 22.31 -6.67 -18.90
CA ALA A 420 21.88 -5.55 -18.07
C ALA A 420 22.04 -5.86 -16.58
N GLN A 421 21.69 -7.09 -16.16
CA GLN A 421 21.89 -7.57 -14.80
C GLN A 421 23.36 -7.52 -14.36
N GLU A 422 24.28 -8.02 -15.20
CA GLU A 422 25.72 -8.00 -14.93
C GLU A 422 26.23 -6.56 -14.70
N MET A 423 25.83 -5.61 -15.56
CA MET A 423 26.26 -4.21 -15.45
C MET A 423 25.68 -3.51 -14.21
N LEU A 424 24.41 -3.74 -13.88
CA LEU A 424 23.77 -3.22 -12.66
C LEU A 424 24.49 -3.73 -11.40
N ILE A 425 24.85 -5.01 -11.37
CA ILE A 425 25.58 -5.61 -10.25
C ILE A 425 27.00 -5.02 -10.13
N GLU A 426 27.71 -4.86 -11.25
CA GLU A 426 29.06 -4.30 -11.29
C GLU A 426 29.11 -2.85 -10.77
N GLN A 427 28.11 -2.05 -11.14
CA GLN A 427 28.04 -0.61 -10.81
C GLN A 427 27.22 -0.31 -9.55
N TRP A 428 26.75 -1.33 -8.82
CA TRP A 428 25.77 -1.19 -7.74
C TRP A 428 26.11 -0.08 -6.72
N ASP A 429 27.38 0.00 -6.33
CA ASP A 429 27.83 0.96 -5.31
C ASP A 429 27.86 2.41 -5.83
N THR A 430 27.87 2.63 -7.16
CA THR A 430 27.84 3.95 -7.80
C THR A 430 26.43 4.41 -8.17
N LEU A 431 25.44 3.52 -8.16
CA LEU A 431 24.04 3.85 -8.46
C LEU A 431 23.42 4.74 -7.38
N ASP A 432 22.58 5.68 -7.81
CA ASP A 432 21.74 6.47 -6.90
C ASP A 432 20.60 5.65 -6.28
N PHE A 433 19.78 6.28 -5.44
CA PHE A 433 18.70 5.60 -4.72
C PHE A 433 17.62 5.03 -5.65
N SER A 434 17.15 5.80 -6.64
CA SER A 434 16.16 5.34 -7.62
C SER A 434 16.71 4.25 -8.53
N GLN A 435 17.94 4.43 -9.02
CA GLN A 435 18.61 3.44 -9.85
C GLN A 435 18.79 2.10 -9.10
N ARG A 436 19.03 2.13 -7.79
CA ARG A 436 19.06 0.91 -6.97
C ARG A 436 17.68 0.28 -6.82
N ILE A 437 16.60 1.05 -6.73
CA ILE A 437 15.23 0.50 -6.68
C ILE A 437 14.90 -0.23 -7.98
N TYR A 438 15.01 0.45 -9.12
CA TYR A 438 14.72 -0.11 -10.44
C TYR A 438 15.74 -1.22 -10.82
N GLY A 439 17.00 -1.03 -10.45
CA GLY A 439 18.07 -2.01 -10.63
C GLY A 439 17.83 -3.30 -9.83
N LEU A 440 17.39 -3.19 -8.56
CA LEU A 440 17.04 -4.36 -7.75
C LEU A 440 15.89 -5.15 -8.39
N SER A 441 14.84 -4.44 -8.81
CA SER A 441 13.69 -5.05 -9.49
C SER A 441 14.11 -5.77 -10.78
N THR A 442 15.00 -5.16 -11.56
CA THR A 442 15.59 -5.78 -12.76
C THR A 442 16.40 -7.04 -12.42
N ILE A 443 17.26 -6.99 -11.39
CA ILE A 443 18.05 -8.14 -10.94
C ILE A 443 17.15 -9.30 -10.49
N VAL A 444 16.09 -8.98 -9.73
CA VAL A 444 15.06 -9.92 -9.25
C VAL A 444 14.33 -10.59 -10.42
N ALA A 445 13.84 -9.80 -11.36
CA ALA A 445 13.04 -10.29 -12.49
C ALA A 445 13.84 -11.20 -13.43
N ILE A 446 15.12 -10.90 -13.65
CA ILE A 446 16.02 -11.74 -14.47
C ILE A 446 16.44 -12.99 -13.69
N GLY A 447 16.69 -12.86 -12.38
CA GLY A 447 17.00 -13.98 -11.49
C GLY A 447 18.28 -14.74 -11.87
N GLY A 448 18.27 -16.05 -11.63
CA GLY A 448 19.40 -16.94 -11.95
C GLY A 448 20.60 -16.78 -11.01
N LYS A 449 21.75 -17.32 -11.44
CA LYS A 449 22.95 -17.44 -10.58
C LYS A 449 23.52 -16.07 -10.16
N HIS A 450 23.57 -15.10 -11.07
CA HIS A 450 24.12 -13.77 -10.75
C HIS A 450 23.29 -13.05 -9.68
N ALA A 451 21.96 -13.12 -9.75
CA ALA A 451 21.09 -12.59 -8.71
C ALA A 451 21.27 -13.33 -7.38
N ALA A 452 21.35 -14.67 -7.38
CA ALA A 452 21.61 -15.45 -6.17
C ALA A 452 22.95 -15.10 -5.52
N ASP A 453 24.01 -15.00 -6.32
CA ASP A 453 25.35 -14.61 -5.86
C ASP A 453 25.34 -13.18 -5.30
N PHE A 454 24.74 -12.22 -6.02
CA PHE A 454 24.55 -10.84 -5.55
C PHE A 454 23.79 -10.78 -4.21
N THR A 455 22.71 -11.56 -4.07
CA THR A 455 21.89 -11.63 -2.86
C THR A 455 22.70 -12.07 -1.64
N VAL A 456 23.54 -13.09 -1.82
CA VAL A 456 24.40 -13.65 -0.78
C VAL A 456 25.56 -12.69 -0.46
N ASP A 457 26.26 -12.21 -1.48
CA ASP A 457 27.45 -11.36 -1.35
C ASP A 457 27.12 -10.00 -0.71
N ARG A 458 25.92 -9.47 -0.96
CA ARG A 458 25.46 -8.18 -0.42
C ARG A 458 24.53 -8.30 0.78
N PHE A 459 24.46 -9.48 1.43
CA PHE A 459 23.61 -9.68 2.61
C PHE A 459 23.82 -8.60 3.68
N SER A 460 25.07 -8.35 4.09
CA SER A 460 25.34 -7.39 5.17
C SER A 460 24.86 -5.97 4.89
N SER A 461 25.00 -5.48 3.66
CA SER A 461 24.54 -4.12 3.31
C SER A 461 23.03 -4.06 3.09
N LEU A 462 22.50 -4.93 2.22
CA LEU A 462 21.10 -4.87 1.80
C LEU A 462 20.14 -5.26 2.93
N PHE A 463 20.51 -6.23 3.77
CA PHE A 463 19.67 -6.68 4.87
C PHE A 463 19.63 -5.68 6.03
N GLU A 464 20.71 -4.90 6.24
CA GLU A 464 20.74 -3.82 7.22
C GLU A 464 19.92 -2.60 6.74
N GLU A 465 19.98 -2.29 5.44
CA GLU A 465 19.17 -1.23 4.82
C GLU A 465 17.68 -1.57 4.83
N ASP A 466 17.30 -2.73 4.27
CA ASP A 466 15.91 -3.19 4.21
C ASP A 466 15.84 -4.74 4.19
N ALA A 467 15.67 -5.31 5.38
CA ALA A 467 15.53 -6.76 5.56
C ALA A 467 14.30 -7.35 4.84
N GLU A 468 13.24 -6.57 4.62
CA GLU A 468 12.04 -7.04 3.92
C GLU A 468 12.31 -7.17 2.42
N ARG A 469 12.89 -6.14 1.81
CA ARG A 469 13.31 -6.18 0.39
C ARG A 469 14.36 -7.26 0.14
N TRP A 470 15.33 -7.46 1.05
CA TRP A 470 16.30 -8.55 0.90
C TRP A 470 15.61 -9.92 0.96
N CYS A 471 14.61 -10.11 1.83
CA CYS A 471 13.84 -11.36 1.89
C CYS A 471 13.03 -11.61 0.61
N GLN A 472 12.47 -10.57 -0.01
CA GLN A 472 11.80 -10.65 -1.31
C GLN A 472 12.78 -11.07 -2.42
N LEU A 473 13.97 -10.46 -2.45
CA LEU A 473 15.05 -10.87 -3.35
C LEU A 473 15.41 -12.35 -3.16
N ALA A 474 15.61 -12.79 -1.91
CA ALA A 474 15.92 -14.19 -1.60
C ALA A 474 14.80 -15.16 -2.05
N LEU A 475 13.53 -14.75 -1.97
CA LEU A 475 12.38 -15.54 -2.43
C LEU A 475 12.31 -15.68 -3.96
N SER A 476 12.86 -14.70 -4.70
CA SER A 476 12.91 -14.75 -6.18
C SER A 476 14.01 -15.67 -6.71
N VAL A 477 15.07 -15.88 -5.92
CA VAL A 477 16.22 -16.72 -6.27
C VAL A 477 16.59 -17.69 -5.13
N PRO A 478 15.73 -18.67 -4.79
CA PRO A 478 15.96 -19.58 -3.67
C PRO A 478 17.29 -20.34 -3.79
N ASP A 479 18.16 -20.21 -2.77
CA ASP A 479 19.48 -20.86 -2.70
C ASP A 479 19.77 -21.33 -1.26
N HIS A 480 20.41 -22.49 -1.08
CA HIS A 480 20.72 -23.05 0.24
C HIS A 480 21.53 -22.09 1.12
N ARG A 481 22.43 -21.29 0.53
CA ARG A 481 23.25 -20.30 1.24
C ARG A 481 22.40 -19.26 1.97
N MET A 482 21.21 -18.96 1.47
CA MET A 482 20.29 -17.99 2.08
C MET A 482 19.67 -18.52 3.37
N LEU A 483 19.47 -19.83 3.48
CA LEU A 483 18.97 -20.46 4.71
C LEU A 483 19.98 -20.32 5.85
N ASP A 484 21.28 -20.42 5.56
CA ASP A 484 22.34 -20.19 6.54
C ASP A 484 22.36 -18.73 7.04
N LEU A 485 22.04 -17.77 6.17
CA LEU A 485 21.96 -16.34 6.50
C LEU A 485 20.69 -15.99 7.28
N LEU A 486 19.55 -16.60 6.94
CA LEU A 486 18.25 -16.36 7.56
C LEU A 486 18.11 -17.02 8.93
N ARG A 487 18.70 -18.22 9.12
CA ARG A 487 18.53 -19.01 10.35
C ARG A 487 18.88 -18.25 11.64
N PRO A 488 20.00 -17.50 11.75
CA PRO A 488 20.29 -16.67 12.93
C PRO A 488 19.29 -15.53 13.15
N GLN A 489 18.59 -15.11 12.09
CA GLN A 489 17.65 -13.98 12.11
C GLN A 489 16.24 -14.38 12.57
N LEU A 490 15.90 -15.67 12.55
CA LEU A 490 14.61 -16.20 13.02
C LEU A 490 14.28 -15.82 14.47
N LYS A 491 15.31 -15.54 15.30
CA LYS A 491 15.12 -15.03 16.68
C LYS A 491 14.34 -13.71 16.73
N ARG A 492 14.38 -12.92 15.66
CA ARG A 492 13.69 -11.63 15.54
C ARG A 492 12.18 -11.78 15.32
N LYS A 493 11.72 -12.99 14.91
CA LYS A 493 10.31 -13.32 14.63
C LYS A 493 9.63 -12.30 13.71
N GLN A 494 10.34 -11.87 12.66
CA GLN A 494 9.81 -10.92 11.69
C GLN A 494 9.02 -11.68 10.62
N PRO A 495 7.82 -11.22 10.22
CA PRO A 495 6.98 -11.94 9.25
C PRO A 495 7.70 -12.28 7.94
N TRP A 496 8.42 -11.32 7.36
CA TRP A 496 9.14 -11.52 6.10
C TRP A 496 10.33 -12.48 6.21
N ILE A 497 11.04 -12.49 7.36
CA ILE A 497 12.15 -13.42 7.61
C ILE A 497 11.61 -14.85 7.79
N ASP A 498 10.55 -14.99 8.59
CA ASP A 498 9.91 -16.28 8.84
C ASP A 498 9.31 -16.84 7.53
N ARG A 499 8.64 -16.00 6.74
CA ARG A 499 8.08 -16.35 5.43
C ARG A 499 9.17 -16.77 4.44
N ALA A 500 10.24 -15.99 4.32
CA ALA A 500 11.36 -16.32 3.43
C ALA A 500 12.03 -17.64 3.81
N PHE A 501 12.36 -17.83 5.09
CA PHE A 501 12.98 -19.07 5.56
C PHE A 501 12.07 -20.27 5.32
N TYR A 502 10.76 -20.15 5.63
CA TYR A 502 9.79 -21.22 5.43
C TYR A 502 9.68 -21.63 3.95
N ILE A 503 9.43 -20.66 3.06
CA ILE A 503 9.24 -20.93 1.64
C ILE A 503 10.51 -21.50 1.03
N ILE A 504 11.68 -20.89 1.27
CA ILE A 504 12.95 -21.38 0.71
C ILE A 504 13.24 -22.80 1.21
N SER A 505 12.99 -23.11 2.49
CA SER A 505 13.16 -24.48 3.04
C SER A 505 12.25 -25.49 2.33
N ARG A 506 10.99 -25.12 2.09
CA ARG A 506 10.02 -25.98 1.38
C ARG A 506 10.36 -26.15 -0.11
N LEU A 507 10.87 -25.10 -0.75
CA LEU A 507 11.30 -25.16 -2.15
C LEU A 507 12.51 -26.08 -2.30
N LEU A 508 13.52 -25.90 -1.46
CA LEU A 508 14.77 -26.65 -1.51
C LEU A 508 14.73 -28.01 -0.79
N GLU A 509 13.55 -28.43 -0.32
CA GLU A 509 13.34 -29.70 0.41
C GLU A 509 14.32 -29.88 1.58
N GLN A 510 14.59 -28.79 2.28
CA GLN A 510 15.51 -28.76 3.42
C GLN A 510 14.74 -28.84 4.73
N ASP A 511 14.99 -29.91 5.50
CA ASP A 511 14.50 -30.05 6.85
C ASP A 511 15.32 -29.22 7.85
N ASP A 512 14.64 -28.49 8.74
CA ASP A 512 15.26 -27.81 9.89
C ASP A 512 14.39 -28.03 11.15
N PRO A 513 14.98 -28.29 12.32
CA PRO A 513 14.24 -28.43 13.57
C PRO A 513 13.34 -27.23 13.93
N LEU A 514 13.65 -26.03 13.43
CA LEU A 514 12.88 -24.82 13.66
C LEU A 514 11.67 -24.69 12.72
N LEU A 515 11.61 -25.49 11.63
CA LEU A 515 10.65 -25.30 10.54
C LEU A 515 9.20 -25.40 11.02
N GLU A 516 8.87 -26.36 11.88
CA GLU A 516 7.51 -26.52 12.43
C GLU A 516 7.09 -25.29 13.25
N THR A 517 8.03 -24.71 14.00
CA THR A 517 7.76 -23.51 14.82
C THR A 517 7.65 -22.26 13.94
N VAL A 518 8.42 -22.17 12.85
CA VAL A 518 8.34 -21.07 11.87
C VAL A 518 7.03 -21.17 11.09
N GLU A 519 6.68 -22.35 10.59
CA GLU A 519 5.44 -22.62 9.85
C GLU A 519 4.21 -22.14 10.61
N LYS A 520 4.12 -22.46 11.90
CA LYS A 520 3.02 -21.97 12.74
C LYS A 520 2.94 -20.44 12.76
N ARG A 521 4.07 -19.75 12.91
CA ARG A 521 4.10 -18.27 12.91
C ARG A 521 3.69 -17.68 11.56
N VAL A 522 4.16 -18.27 10.47
CA VAL A 522 3.81 -17.83 9.11
C VAL A 522 2.30 -18.00 8.86
N LEU A 523 1.72 -19.14 9.25
CA LEU A 523 0.28 -19.39 9.09
C LEU A 523 -0.57 -18.50 10.00
N ASP A 524 -0.12 -18.21 11.22
CA ASP A 524 -0.80 -17.30 12.14
C ASP A 524 -0.78 -15.85 11.60
N ASP A 525 0.38 -15.37 11.11
CA ASP A 525 0.50 -14.05 10.48
C ASP A 525 -0.37 -13.93 9.23
N TYR A 526 -0.39 -14.99 8.40
CA TYR A 526 -1.23 -15.06 7.22
C TYR A 526 -2.72 -14.89 7.54
N LYS A 527 -3.23 -15.66 8.50
CA LYS A 527 -4.63 -15.57 8.95
C LYS A 527 -4.95 -14.18 9.50
N MET A 528 -4.05 -13.59 10.28
CA MET A 528 -4.25 -12.25 10.83
C MET A 528 -4.26 -11.18 9.74
N SER A 529 -3.42 -11.32 8.70
CA SER A 529 -3.43 -10.41 7.55
C SER A 529 -4.75 -10.46 6.78
N LYS A 530 -5.29 -11.67 6.53
CA LYS A 530 -6.62 -11.83 5.93
C LYS A 530 -7.74 -11.20 6.77
N LEU A 531 -7.77 -11.49 8.08
CA LEU A 531 -8.76 -10.91 8.98
C LEU A 531 -8.69 -9.38 9.00
N ARG A 532 -7.49 -8.79 8.96
CA ARG A 532 -7.31 -7.33 8.86
C ARG A 532 -7.88 -6.77 7.56
N LEU A 533 -7.64 -7.44 6.44
CA LEU A 533 -8.16 -7.02 5.13
C LEU A 533 -9.69 -7.10 5.10
N GLU A 534 -10.27 -8.21 5.55
CA GLU A 534 -11.73 -8.38 5.64
C GLU A 534 -12.38 -7.33 6.55
N SER A 535 -11.80 -7.04 7.71
CA SER A 535 -12.27 -5.97 8.58
C SER A 535 -12.17 -4.60 7.91
N PHE A 536 -11.08 -4.32 7.21
CA PHE A 536 -10.92 -3.07 6.46
C PHE A 536 -11.99 -2.94 5.35
N GLU A 537 -12.26 -4.00 4.59
CA GLU A 537 -13.31 -4.02 3.56
C GLU A 537 -14.72 -3.82 4.15
N ARG A 538 -14.97 -4.28 5.39
CA ARG A 538 -16.20 -4.01 6.15
C ARG A 538 -16.25 -2.60 6.77
N GLY A 539 -15.19 -1.80 6.63
CA GLY A 539 -15.06 -0.50 7.30
C GLY A 539 -14.81 -0.59 8.82
N GLU A 540 -14.45 -1.77 9.32
CA GLU A 540 -14.09 -2.01 10.71
C GLU A 540 -12.60 -1.70 10.93
N LEU A 541 -12.31 -0.57 11.58
CA LEU A 541 -10.95 -0.22 12.00
C LEU A 541 -10.60 -0.90 13.33
N PHE A 542 -10.49 -2.23 13.33
CA PHE A 542 -10.06 -3.01 14.49
C PHE A 542 -8.56 -2.79 14.76
N ARG A 543 -8.17 -2.14 15.87
CA ARG A 543 -6.75 -2.05 16.27
C ARG A 543 -6.57 -2.08 17.79
N ASP A 544 -6.17 -3.24 18.32
CA ASP A 544 -5.67 -3.37 19.70
C ASP A 544 -4.20 -2.94 19.84
N SER A 545 -3.50 -2.76 18.72
CA SER A 545 -2.09 -2.35 18.66
C SER A 545 -1.77 -1.57 17.38
N LEU A 546 -0.67 -0.83 17.41
CA LEU A 546 -0.13 -0.07 16.28
C LEU A 546 1.13 -0.77 15.74
N SER A 547 1.09 -1.15 14.47
CA SER A 547 2.24 -1.74 13.78
C SER A 547 3.20 -0.63 13.34
N LEU A 548 4.44 -0.63 13.83
CA LEU A 548 5.46 0.38 13.53
C LEU A 548 6.78 -0.29 13.13
N LYS A 549 7.38 0.16 12.01
CA LYS A 549 8.78 -0.16 11.67
C LYS A 549 9.70 0.77 12.47
N LEU A 550 10.40 0.23 13.46
CA LEU A 550 11.23 1.01 14.38
C LEU A 550 12.71 0.66 14.19
N ARG A 551 13.55 1.70 14.18
CA ARG A 551 15.00 1.57 14.09
C ARG A 551 15.63 1.58 15.49
N CYS A 552 16.49 0.61 15.75
CA CYS A 552 17.25 0.54 16.98
C CYS A 552 18.52 1.40 16.88
N PRO A 553 18.72 2.42 17.74
CA PRO A 553 19.92 3.27 17.66
C PRO A 553 21.22 2.53 18.01
N GLU A 554 21.14 1.40 18.73
CA GLU A 554 22.33 0.64 19.18
C GLU A 554 22.88 -0.33 18.14
N CYS A 555 22.03 -0.90 17.29
CA CYS A 555 22.44 -1.89 16.28
C CYS A 555 21.98 -1.54 14.87
N ASN A 556 21.38 -0.37 14.69
CA ASN A 556 20.79 0.16 13.46
C ASN A 556 19.69 -0.69 12.80
N ALA A 557 19.41 -1.90 13.31
CA ALA A 557 18.42 -2.79 12.73
C ALA A 557 17.00 -2.22 12.81
N ILE A 558 16.28 -2.32 11.69
CA ILE A 558 14.87 -1.97 11.57
C ILE A 558 14.02 -3.24 11.76
N ASN A 559 13.02 -3.18 12.63
CA ASN A 559 12.08 -4.28 12.86
C ASN A 559 10.64 -3.76 12.93
N LEU A 560 9.68 -4.59 12.58
CA LEU A 560 8.26 -4.38 12.82
C LEU A 560 7.93 -4.72 14.28
N TYR A 561 7.27 -3.80 14.96
CA TYR A 561 6.74 -3.96 16.31
C TYR A 561 5.24 -3.68 16.32
N HIS A 562 4.49 -4.47 17.09
CA HIS A 562 3.10 -4.18 17.43
C HIS A 562 3.06 -3.53 18.81
N VAL A 563 2.96 -2.20 18.86
CA VAL A 563 3.01 -1.44 20.11
C VAL A 563 1.62 -1.16 20.64
N LYS A 564 1.45 -1.12 21.97
CA LYS A 564 0.15 -0.80 22.61
C LYS A 564 -0.33 0.64 22.38
N GLY A 565 0.56 1.53 21.97
CA GLY A 565 0.23 2.91 21.64
C GLY A 565 1.48 3.80 21.55
N VAL A 566 1.25 5.08 21.28
CA VAL A 566 2.27 6.11 21.24
C VAL A 566 1.79 7.37 21.96
N VAL A 567 2.72 8.08 22.60
CA VAL A 567 2.48 9.39 23.19
C VAL A 567 3.07 10.45 22.28
N VAL A 568 2.24 11.36 21.80
CA VAL A 568 2.66 12.51 21.01
C VAL A 568 2.82 13.71 21.94
N SER A 569 4.05 14.19 22.05
CA SER A 569 4.42 15.39 22.81
C SER A 569 4.54 16.57 21.84
N PRO A 570 3.56 17.48 21.78
CA PRO A 570 3.70 18.70 20.98
C PRO A 570 4.79 19.58 21.59
N LEU A 571 5.79 19.97 20.79
CA LEU A 571 6.76 20.98 21.19
C LEU A 571 6.21 22.39 20.84
N ALA A 572 6.79 23.43 21.45
CA ALA A 572 6.38 24.82 21.24
C ALA A 572 6.42 25.25 19.75
N GLU A 573 5.80 26.40 19.42
CA GLU A 573 5.73 26.94 18.05
C GLU A 573 7.09 26.84 17.33
N HIS A 574 7.09 26.19 16.15
CA HIS A 574 8.25 25.89 15.28
C HIS A 574 9.13 24.66 15.63
N GLN A 575 8.71 23.76 16.51
CA GLN A 575 9.41 22.49 16.75
C GLN A 575 8.57 21.25 16.36
N THR A 576 9.23 20.22 15.84
CA THR A 576 8.60 18.94 15.48
C THR A 576 8.20 18.16 16.72
N SER A 577 6.93 17.78 16.84
CA SER A 577 6.42 16.95 17.94
C SER A 577 7.30 15.72 18.18
N THR A 578 7.63 15.43 19.44
CA THR A 578 8.36 14.21 19.80
C THR A 578 7.37 13.07 20.02
N ILE A 579 7.61 11.92 19.39
CA ILE A 579 6.78 10.73 19.54
C ILE A 579 7.53 9.73 20.43
N LEU A 580 6.86 9.27 21.49
CA LEU A 580 7.36 8.25 22.40
C LEU A 580 6.53 6.99 22.24
N ILE A 581 7.18 5.83 22.17
CA ILE A 581 6.47 4.55 22.21
C ILE A 581 5.84 4.38 23.60
N ALA A 582 4.60 3.91 23.71
CA ALA A 582 3.93 3.65 24.99
C ALA A 582 3.98 2.15 25.36
N ASP A 583 5.14 1.52 25.19
CA ASP A 583 5.37 0.10 25.47
C ASP A 583 6.82 -0.19 25.87
N GLU A 584 7.04 -1.22 26.68
CA GLU A 584 8.37 -1.58 27.20
C GLU A 584 8.91 -2.84 26.53
N ILE A 585 9.51 -2.65 25.36
CA ILE A 585 9.94 -3.73 24.48
C ILE A 585 11.44 -3.60 24.16
N PRO A 586 12.25 -4.68 24.30
CA PRO A 586 13.64 -4.66 23.89
C PRO A 586 13.76 -4.77 22.37
N CYS A 587 14.90 -4.39 21.82
CA CYS A 587 15.20 -4.58 20.41
C CYS A 587 15.18 -6.08 20.04
N LEU A 588 14.41 -6.46 19.02
CA LEU A 588 14.30 -7.86 18.55
C LEU A 588 15.61 -8.41 17.96
N SER A 589 16.54 -7.54 17.58
CA SER A 589 17.83 -7.93 17.00
C SER A 589 18.92 -8.11 18.07
N CYS A 590 19.16 -7.09 18.91
CA CYS A 590 20.26 -7.07 19.88
C CYS A 590 19.83 -7.33 21.34
N GLY A 591 18.53 -7.34 21.63
CA GLY A 591 17.99 -7.59 22.97
C GLY A 591 18.13 -6.44 23.98
N LYS A 592 18.71 -5.30 23.57
CA LYS A 592 18.86 -4.12 24.44
C LYS A 592 17.54 -3.33 24.56
N ASP A 593 17.28 -2.79 25.75
CA ASP A 593 16.24 -1.78 25.96
C ASP A 593 16.72 -0.44 25.41
N VAL A 594 15.99 0.13 24.45
CA VAL A 594 16.38 1.35 23.73
C VAL A 594 15.18 2.27 23.55
N GLU A 595 15.43 3.56 23.35
CA GLU A 595 14.41 4.47 22.81
C GLU A 595 14.50 4.41 21.29
N PHE A 596 13.47 3.87 20.65
CA PHE A 596 13.49 3.63 19.21
C PHE A 596 13.37 4.93 18.40
N GLU A 597 14.03 4.94 17.25
CA GLU A 597 13.83 5.95 16.21
C GLU A 597 12.69 5.51 15.29
N LEU A 598 11.79 6.45 14.96
CA LEU A 598 10.72 6.20 14.00
C LEU A 598 11.28 6.30 12.58
N THR A 599 11.02 5.27 11.78
CA THR A 599 11.21 5.32 10.34
C THR A 599 10.21 6.29 9.68
N PRO A 600 10.43 6.73 8.43
CA PRO A 600 9.43 7.48 7.67
C PRO A 600 8.04 6.79 7.64
N GLU A 601 8.01 5.47 7.45
CA GLU A 601 6.80 4.66 7.42
C GLU A 601 6.10 4.62 8.77
N ALA A 602 6.86 4.55 9.87
CA ALA A 602 6.31 4.66 11.22
C ALA A 602 5.72 6.06 11.47
N ASN A 603 6.38 7.13 11.02
CA ASN A 603 5.85 8.49 11.12
C ASN A 603 4.55 8.66 10.33
N MET A 604 4.46 8.10 9.13
CA MET A 604 3.21 8.08 8.34
C MET A 604 2.11 7.31 9.07
N SER A 605 2.45 6.15 9.64
CA SER A 605 1.50 5.31 10.39
C SER A 605 0.95 6.03 11.63
N VAL A 606 1.82 6.72 12.39
CA VAL A 606 1.39 7.54 13.54
C VAL A 606 0.55 8.72 13.08
N THR A 607 0.95 9.42 12.02
CA THR A 607 0.21 10.58 11.49
C THR A 607 -1.20 10.19 11.03
N ALA A 608 -1.34 9.07 10.31
CA ALA A 608 -2.64 8.54 9.90
C ALA A 608 -3.54 8.24 11.10
N GLN A 609 -2.97 7.66 12.16
CA GLN A 609 -3.70 7.43 13.40
C GLN A 609 -4.09 8.74 14.13
N MET A 610 -3.27 9.80 14.03
CA MET A 610 -3.62 11.11 14.59
C MET A 610 -4.82 11.72 13.86
N ILE A 611 -4.87 11.58 12.53
CA ILE A 611 -5.99 12.04 11.71
C ILE A 611 -7.27 11.30 12.08
N ILE A 612 -7.20 9.97 12.23
CA ILE A 612 -8.32 9.13 12.66
C ILE A 612 -8.82 9.58 14.05
N ALA A 613 -7.91 9.69 15.02
CA ALA A 613 -8.27 10.11 16.38
C ALA A 613 -8.89 11.52 16.42
N ALA A 614 -8.48 12.43 15.53
CA ALA A 614 -9.07 13.76 15.40
C ALA A 614 -10.48 13.71 14.75
N ALA A 615 -10.70 12.82 13.79
CA ALA A 615 -12.00 12.60 13.16
C ALA A 615 -13.00 11.99 14.15
N ASP A 616 -12.57 11.00 14.93
CA ASP A 616 -13.39 10.31 15.92
C ASP A 616 -13.91 11.25 17.02
N ARG A 617 -13.08 12.21 17.47
CA ARG A 617 -13.50 13.25 18.42
C ARG A 617 -14.63 14.13 17.88
N LYS A 618 -14.71 14.33 16.56
CA LYS A 618 -15.78 15.11 15.92
C LYS A 618 -17.06 14.29 15.76
N THR A 619 -16.96 12.98 15.55
CA THR A 619 -18.10 12.07 15.34
C THR A 619 -18.66 11.48 16.63
N GLY A 620 -17.97 11.63 17.77
CA GLY A 620 -18.39 11.10 19.06
C GLY A 620 -18.08 9.62 19.26
N TRP A 621 -17.17 9.05 18.46
CA TRP A 621 -16.74 7.66 18.57
C TRP A 621 -15.98 7.42 19.88
N GLN A 622 -16.31 6.33 20.59
CA GLN A 622 -15.79 5.98 21.92
C GLN A 622 -14.71 4.89 21.89
N GLY A 623 -14.06 4.65 20.75
CA GLY A 623 -12.98 3.66 20.66
C GLY A 623 -11.74 4.08 21.46
N LYS A 624 -10.98 3.08 21.93
CA LYS A 624 -9.73 3.30 22.66
C LYS A 624 -8.66 3.80 21.70
N SER A 625 -8.33 5.10 21.78
CA SER A 625 -7.25 5.68 20.98
C SER A 625 -5.90 5.06 21.34
N LEU A 626 -5.17 4.59 20.32
CA LEU A 626 -3.76 4.14 20.44
C LEU A 626 -2.78 5.32 20.47
N ILE A 627 -3.28 6.54 20.27
CA ILE A 627 -2.53 7.79 20.39
C ILE A 627 -3.03 8.56 21.59
N SER A 628 -2.09 8.96 22.44
CA SER A 628 -2.38 9.86 23.54
C SER A 628 -1.51 11.11 23.50
N PHE A 629 -2.03 12.16 24.11
CA PHE A 629 -1.34 13.43 24.31
C PHE A 629 -1.22 13.61 25.82
N HIS A 630 0.01 13.63 26.32
CA HIS A 630 0.29 13.72 27.74
C HIS A 630 1.25 14.86 28.03
N ASP A 631 0.77 15.82 28.81
CA ASP A 631 1.62 16.76 29.52
C ASP A 631 2.00 16.17 30.88
N CYS A 632 3.12 16.63 31.41
CA CYS A 632 3.60 16.27 32.73
C CYS A 632 3.95 17.53 33.53
N ARG A 633 4.10 17.35 34.85
CA ARG A 633 4.53 18.44 35.74
C ARG A 633 5.88 18.11 36.34
N VAL A 634 6.90 18.87 35.98
CA VAL A 634 8.26 18.78 36.55
C VAL A 634 8.57 20.11 37.23
N GLU A 635 8.98 20.06 38.50
CA GLU A 635 9.32 21.24 39.31
C GLU A 635 8.24 22.34 39.39
N GLY A 636 6.96 21.96 39.21
CA GLY A 636 5.83 22.88 39.26
C GLY A 636 5.43 23.48 37.90
N GLN A 637 6.23 23.26 36.86
CA GLN A 637 5.93 23.68 35.49
C GLN A 637 5.24 22.55 34.73
N VAL A 638 4.24 22.90 33.92
CA VAL A 638 3.59 21.95 32.99
C VAL A 638 4.35 21.98 31.67
N MET A 639 4.73 20.81 31.18
CA MET A 639 5.53 20.65 29.96
C MET A 639 5.20 19.31 29.28
N PRO A 640 5.53 19.12 28.00
CA PRO A 640 5.33 17.85 27.31
C PRO A 640 6.08 16.70 28.01
N LEU A 641 5.51 15.48 27.96
CA LEU A 641 6.08 14.31 28.66
C LEU A 641 7.54 14.01 28.24
N SER A 642 7.86 14.14 26.95
CA SER A 642 9.22 13.96 26.43
C SER A 642 10.23 14.93 27.05
N GLU A 643 9.87 16.21 27.18
CA GLU A 643 10.69 17.23 27.81
C GLU A 643 10.88 16.93 29.31
N GLY A 644 9.80 16.56 30.00
CA GLY A 644 9.87 16.19 31.42
C GLY A 644 10.77 14.99 31.69
N LEU A 645 10.72 13.96 30.83
CA LEU A 645 11.61 12.80 30.91
C LEU A 645 13.07 13.20 30.68
N LYS A 646 13.34 14.05 29.69
CA LYS A 646 14.69 14.55 29.37
C LYS A 646 15.27 15.34 30.53
N ILE A 647 14.55 16.34 31.04
CA ILE A 647 15.01 17.20 32.15
C ILE A 647 15.28 16.37 33.40
N THR A 648 14.36 15.46 33.73
CA THR A 648 14.51 14.61 34.92
C THR A 648 15.73 13.69 34.79
N ARG A 649 15.95 13.10 33.61
CA ARG A 649 17.11 12.23 33.34
C ARG A 649 18.43 12.99 33.44
N GLU A 650 18.54 14.16 32.81
CA GLU A 650 19.75 14.98 32.87
C GLU A 650 20.08 15.43 34.30
N HIS A 651 19.04 15.78 35.09
CA HIS A 651 19.23 16.12 36.50
C HIS A 651 19.76 14.95 37.31
N LEU A 652 19.23 13.74 37.11
CA LEU A 652 19.67 12.53 37.80
C LEU A 652 21.10 12.10 37.43
N GLN A 653 21.55 12.40 36.20
CA GLN A 653 22.95 12.20 35.82
C GLN A 653 23.91 13.11 36.62
N ARG A 654 23.49 14.36 36.87
CA ARG A 654 24.28 15.33 37.66
C ARG A 654 24.13 15.09 39.17
N ASN A 655 22.97 14.64 39.61
CA ASN A 655 22.60 14.44 41.02
C ASN A 655 22.00 13.04 41.26
N PRO A 656 22.82 11.97 41.30
CA PRO A 656 22.32 10.58 41.37
C PRO A 656 21.61 10.19 42.68
N ASN A 657 21.71 11.03 43.72
CA ASN A 657 21.10 10.79 45.04
C ASN A 657 19.86 11.67 45.29
N ASP A 658 19.32 12.35 44.26
CA ASP A 658 18.13 13.18 44.41
C ASP A 658 16.84 12.35 44.45
N VAL A 659 16.29 12.19 45.65
CA VAL A 659 15.06 11.41 45.91
C VAL A 659 13.87 11.99 45.13
N LYS A 660 13.81 13.31 44.95
CA LYS A 660 12.67 13.97 44.29
C LYS A 660 12.60 13.62 42.82
N HIS A 661 13.73 13.72 42.11
CA HIS A 661 13.77 13.45 40.68
C HIS A 661 13.70 11.95 40.37
N TRP A 662 14.20 11.07 41.24
CA TRP A 662 13.96 9.63 41.09
C TRP A 662 12.47 9.29 41.20
N TYR A 663 11.73 9.94 42.11
CA TYR A 663 10.29 9.75 42.24
C TYR A 663 9.55 10.24 40.99
N THR A 664 9.85 11.48 40.56
CA THR A 664 9.27 12.06 39.35
C THR A 664 9.56 11.16 38.14
N PHE A 665 10.80 10.69 37.98
CA PHE A 665 11.19 9.82 36.87
C PHE A 665 10.38 8.52 36.84
N GLY A 666 10.24 7.84 37.98
CA GLY A 666 9.44 6.61 38.06
C GLY A 666 7.97 6.83 37.71
N ILE A 667 7.36 7.93 38.16
CA ILE A 667 5.97 8.27 37.81
C ILE A 667 5.82 8.60 36.31
N LEU A 668 6.76 9.36 35.73
CA LEU A 668 6.73 9.66 34.30
C LEU A 668 6.86 8.38 33.46
N LEU A 669 7.69 7.42 33.89
CA LEU A 669 7.83 6.11 33.25
C LEU A 669 6.55 5.26 33.34
N LEU A 670 5.87 5.26 34.49
CA LEU A 670 4.55 4.61 34.61
C LEU A 670 3.51 5.23 33.67
N ASN A 671 3.48 6.56 33.58
CA ASN A 671 2.57 7.27 32.66
C ASN A 671 2.88 6.97 31.18
N LEU A 672 4.13 6.65 30.86
CA LEU A 672 4.56 6.21 29.52
C LEU A 672 4.37 4.69 29.30
N ASN A 673 3.85 3.95 30.29
CA ASN A 673 3.72 2.49 30.25
C ASN A 673 5.10 1.77 30.16
N ARG A 674 6.04 2.14 31.05
CA ARG A 674 7.37 1.52 31.24
C ARG A 674 7.55 0.94 32.66
N PRO A 675 6.84 -0.14 33.02
CA PRO A 675 6.81 -0.64 34.40
C PRO A 675 8.15 -1.20 34.92
N LYS A 676 9.00 -1.84 34.11
CA LYS A 676 10.32 -2.36 34.54
C LYS A 676 11.31 -1.23 34.79
N ALA A 677 11.36 -0.23 33.92
CA ALA A 677 12.17 0.96 34.12
C ALA A 677 11.70 1.75 35.34
N ALA A 678 10.38 1.86 35.55
CA ALA A 678 9.81 2.49 36.74
C ALA A 678 10.17 1.72 38.02
N LYS A 679 10.09 0.38 38.00
CA LYS A 679 10.53 -0.50 39.09
C LYS A 679 11.99 -0.21 39.46
N ALA A 680 12.90 -0.21 38.49
CA ALA A 680 14.32 0.08 38.71
C ALA A 680 14.55 1.49 39.30
N ALA A 681 13.82 2.50 38.81
CA ALA A 681 13.88 3.86 39.34
C ALA A 681 13.43 3.92 40.82
N PHE A 682 12.34 3.22 41.16
CA PHE A 682 11.82 3.18 42.53
C PHE A 682 12.70 2.34 43.48
N GLU A 683 13.27 1.24 43.02
CA GLU A 683 14.26 0.47 43.79
C GLU A 683 15.49 1.32 44.09
N ARG A 684 15.98 2.06 43.09
CA ARG A 684 17.08 3.01 43.28
C ARG A 684 16.73 4.11 44.28
N LEU A 685 15.50 4.62 44.24
CA LEU A 685 14.99 5.59 45.21
C LEU A 685 14.98 5.03 46.63
N LEU A 686 14.47 3.80 46.83
CA LEU A 686 14.40 3.18 48.15
C LEU A 686 15.76 2.82 48.74
N GLN A 687 16.79 2.64 47.91
CA GLN A 687 18.19 2.54 48.39
C GLN A 687 18.68 3.86 49.01
N ILE A 688 18.16 5.00 48.54
CA ILE A 688 18.51 6.33 49.05
C ILE A 688 17.65 6.69 50.27
N ASP A 689 16.33 6.46 50.17
CA ASP A 689 15.36 6.72 51.26
C ASP A 689 14.40 5.54 51.47
N PRO A 690 14.70 4.64 52.41
CA PRO A 690 13.90 3.44 52.66
C PRO A 690 12.47 3.70 53.17
N TYR A 691 12.15 4.92 53.64
CA TYR A 691 10.88 5.23 54.32
C TYR A 691 9.81 5.85 53.40
N MET A 692 10.02 5.81 52.08
CA MET A 692 9.08 6.35 51.09
C MET A 692 7.87 5.44 50.88
N ALA A 693 6.76 5.76 51.56
CA ALA A 693 5.61 4.87 51.67
C ALA A 693 4.80 4.75 50.38
N ASN A 694 4.62 5.85 49.65
CA ASN A 694 3.97 5.84 48.34
C ASN A 694 4.80 5.09 47.29
N VAL A 695 6.13 5.17 47.34
CA VAL A 695 7.01 4.46 46.41
C VAL A 695 6.94 2.95 46.62
N ARG A 696 6.94 2.49 47.88
CA ARG A 696 6.74 1.05 48.19
C ARG A 696 5.38 0.53 47.73
N LEU A 697 4.33 1.36 47.83
CA LEU A 697 3.01 1.00 47.32
C LEU A 697 3.02 0.84 45.80
N GLU A 698 3.64 1.76 45.06
CA GLU A 698 3.76 1.64 43.61
C GLU A 698 4.60 0.41 43.19
N LEU A 699 5.72 0.15 43.85
CA LEU A 699 6.50 -1.08 43.64
C LEU A 699 5.70 -2.35 43.94
N ALA A 700 4.91 -2.37 45.01
CA ALA A 700 4.06 -3.50 45.35
C ALA A 700 2.98 -3.73 44.27
N LYS A 701 2.38 -2.67 43.72
CA LYS A 701 1.45 -2.78 42.58
C LYS A 701 2.14 -3.41 41.37
N LEU A 702 3.34 -2.93 41.01
CA LEU A 702 4.13 -3.49 39.90
C LEU A 702 4.49 -4.97 40.10
N LEU A 703 4.80 -5.38 41.33
CA LEU A 703 5.07 -6.79 41.67
C LEU A 703 3.82 -7.67 41.56
N ILE A 704 2.66 -7.15 41.96
CA ILE A 704 1.38 -7.85 41.81
C ILE A 704 1.06 -8.05 40.32
N ASP A 705 1.29 -7.03 39.49
CA ASP A 705 1.09 -7.15 38.04
C ASP A 705 2.05 -8.16 37.38
N GLN A 706 3.13 -8.54 38.07
CA GLN A 706 4.08 -9.60 37.69
C GLN A 706 3.77 -10.96 38.38
N ASP A 707 2.59 -11.13 38.98
CA ASP A 707 2.17 -12.31 39.76
C ASP A 707 3.14 -12.67 40.90
N ASN A 708 3.81 -11.67 41.46
CA ASN A 708 4.77 -11.85 42.57
C ASN A 708 4.22 -11.26 43.88
N GLU A 709 3.11 -11.84 44.36
CA GLU A 709 2.39 -11.28 45.51
C GLU A 709 3.13 -11.45 46.84
N THR A 710 3.96 -12.48 46.97
CA THR A 710 4.74 -12.74 48.19
C THR A 710 5.73 -11.61 48.43
N GLU A 711 6.52 -11.26 47.42
CA GLU A 711 7.46 -10.14 47.50
C GLU A 711 6.74 -8.80 47.69
N ALA A 712 5.59 -8.60 47.03
CA ALA A 712 4.76 -7.42 47.24
C ALA A 712 4.28 -7.28 48.70
N PHE A 713 3.89 -8.39 49.35
CA PHE A 713 3.48 -8.38 50.75
C PHE A 713 4.67 -8.11 51.69
N GLU A 714 5.82 -8.73 51.44
CA GLU A 714 7.05 -8.50 52.21
C GLU A 714 7.58 -7.06 52.06
N LEU A 715 7.31 -6.40 50.94
CA LEU A 715 7.63 -5.00 50.75
C LEU A 715 6.74 -4.07 51.60
N LEU A 716 5.45 -4.40 51.74
CA LEU A 716 4.44 -3.58 52.41
C LEU A 716 4.28 -3.86 53.92
N ALA A 717 4.51 -5.08 54.40
CA ALA A 717 4.33 -5.39 55.82
C ALA A 717 5.28 -4.60 56.75
N PRO A 718 6.59 -4.50 56.49
CA PRO A 718 7.54 -3.82 57.38
C PRO A 718 7.33 -2.31 57.47
N ILE A 719 6.69 -1.71 56.46
CA ILE A 719 6.45 -0.26 56.49
C ILE A 719 5.36 0.10 57.51
N LEU A 720 4.39 -0.78 57.80
CA LEU A 720 3.36 -0.53 58.82
C LEU A 720 3.95 -0.39 60.24
N GLU A 721 5.06 -1.07 60.52
CA GLU A 721 5.77 -0.98 61.81
C GLU A 721 6.54 0.35 61.96
N ASN A 722 6.96 0.94 60.85
CA ASN A 722 7.78 2.17 60.80
C ASN A 722 6.95 3.42 60.44
N ARG A 723 5.65 3.40 60.73
CA ARG A 723 4.71 4.48 60.37
C ARG A 723 5.13 5.90 60.73
N PRO A 724 5.72 6.18 61.91
CA PRO A 724 6.16 7.53 62.26
C PRO A 724 7.27 8.09 61.34
N LEU A 725 7.98 7.21 60.63
CA LEU A 725 9.08 7.57 59.75
C LEU A 725 8.64 7.75 58.29
N TRP A 726 7.36 7.50 57.98
CA TRP A 726 6.84 7.59 56.61
C TRP A 726 7.08 8.95 56.00
N LYS A 727 7.63 8.91 54.80
CA LYS A 727 7.65 10.04 53.90
C LYS A 727 6.74 9.71 52.73
N ILE A 728 5.95 10.71 52.34
CA ILE A 728 5.06 10.64 51.19
C ILE A 728 5.46 11.78 50.28
N MET A 729 5.77 11.46 49.03
CA MET A 729 6.15 12.45 48.04
C MET A 729 5.00 12.78 47.09
N GLY A 730 4.82 14.07 46.83
CA GLY A 730 3.66 14.57 46.09
C GLY A 730 2.38 14.52 46.93
N ASN A 731 1.23 14.37 46.26
CA ASN A 731 -0.07 14.25 46.91
C ASN A 731 -0.91 13.15 46.22
N PRO A 732 -0.51 11.87 46.34
CA PRO A 732 -1.23 10.77 45.72
C PRO A 732 -2.66 10.69 46.26
N PRO A 733 -3.70 10.81 45.41
CA PRO A 733 -5.08 10.75 45.86
C PRO A 733 -5.36 9.38 46.45
N HIS A 734 -6.16 9.34 47.52
CA HIS A 734 -6.59 8.09 48.16
C HIS A 734 -5.47 7.14 48.64
N PHE A 735 -4.22 7.60 48.83
CA PHE A 735 -3.08 6.76 49.23
C PHE A 735 -3.38 5.78 50.37
N ASN A 736 -4.00 6.24 51.46
CA ASN A 736 -4.35 5.37 52.60
C ASN A 736 -5.34 4.27 52.21
N GLN A 737 -6.31 4.60 51.35
CA GLN A 737 -7.29 3.63 50.85
C GLN A 737 -6.60 2.61 49.94
N ASP A 738 -5.76 3.06 49.02
CA ASP A 738 -5.03 2.21 48.09
C ASP A 738 -4.08 1.26 48.82
N LEU A 739 -3.33 1.76 49.80
CA LEU A 739 -2.47 0.95 50.66
C LEU A 739 -3.29 -0.09 51.40
N THR A 740 -4.42 0.32 51.99
CA THR A 740 -5.29 -0.58 52.74
C THR A 740 -5.87 -1.68 51.87
N ASN A 741 -6.41 -1.33 50.71
CA ASN A 741 -7.01 -2.26 49.77
C ASN A 741 -5.96 -3.25 49.25
N THR A 742 -4.81 -2.74 48.82
CA THR A 742 -3.70 -3.56 48.29
C THR A 742 -3.19 -4.52 49.35
N PHE A 743 -2.91 -4.02 50.56
CA PHE A 743 -2.42 -4.82 51.68
C PHE A 743 -3.41 -5.91 52.09
N ASN A 744 -4.69 -5.57 52.28
CA ASN A 744 -5.71 -6.54 52.67
C ASN A 744 -5.98 -7.57 51.58
N ARG A 745 -5.91 -7.17 50.30
CA ARG A 745 -6.00 -8.10 49.16
C ARG A 745 -4.87 -9.13 49.21
N LEU A 746 -3.63 -8.67 49.37
CA LEU A 746 -2.45 -9.53 49.49
C LEU A 746 -2.54 -10.46 50.70
N ARG A 747 -2.84 -9.90 51.88
CA ARG A 747 -3.03 -10.67 53.13
C ARG A 747 -4.03 -11.81 52.96
N THR A 748 -5.16 -11.53 52.30
CA THR A 748 -6.23 -12.51 52.07
C THR A 748 -5.80 -13.56 51.05
N LYS A 749 -5.22 -13.15 49.92
CA LYS A 749 -4.75 -14.06 48.86
C LYS A 749 -3.66 -15.02 49.37
N LEU A 750 -2.74 -14.51 50.21
CA LEU A 750 -1.63 -15.27 50.80
C LEU A 750 -1.99 -15.98 52.12
N ARG A 751 -3.22 -15.84 52.62
CA ARG A 751 -3.70 -16.43 53.89
C ARG A 751 -2.83 -16.07 55.10
N ARG A 752 -2.38 -14.80 55.17
CA ARG A 752 -1.59 -14.24 56.28
C ARG A 752 -2.49 -13.81 57.44
N ASP A 753 -3.14 -14.79 58.07
CA ASP A 753 -4.02 -14.57 59.23
C ASP A 753 -3.25 -14.15 60.50
N ASP A 754 -1.93 -14.36 60.50
CA ASP A 754 -1.00 -13.88 61.51
C ASP A 754 -0.89 -12.35 61.57
N VAL A 755 -1.30 -11.66 60.50
CA VAL A 755 -1.26 -10.20 60.40
C VAL A 755 -2.68 -9.64 60.41
N PRO A 756 -3.01 -8.62 61.23
CA PRO A 756 -4.37 -8.06 61.27
C PRO A 756 -4.74 -7.34 59.97
N MET A 757 -6.04 -7.27 59.67
CA MET A 757 -6.54 -6.42 58.57
C MET A 757 -6.22 -4.96 58.85
N LEU A 758 -5.76 -4.26 57.82
CA LEU A 758 -5.53 -2.83 57.86
C LEU A 758 -6.87 -2.11 57.65
N HIS A 759 -7.14 -1.04 58.41
CA HIS A 759 -8.31 -0.19 58.20
C HIS A 759 -7.84 1.22 57.79
N PRO A 760 -8.53 1.93 56.87
CA PRO A 760 -8.04 3.22 56.38
C PRO A 760 -7.92 4.28 57.49
N SER A 761 -8.80 4.22 58.51
CA SER A 761 -8.74 5.10 59.69
C SER A 761 -7.57 4.78 60.64
N SER A 762 -6.96 3.60 60.52
CA SER A 762 -5.71 3.28 61.22
C SER A 762 -4.52 4.00 60.61
N LEU A 763 -4.67 4.60 59.41
CA LEU A 763 -3.61 5.28 58.65
C LEU A 763 -3.69 6.82 58.71
N THR A 764 -4.73 7.41 59.28
CA THR A 764 -4.77 8.85 59.60
C THR A 764 -3.98 9.18 60.87
N THR A 765 -3.27 10.30 60.89
CA THR A 765 -2.70 10.83 62.15
C THR A 765 -3.85 11.00 63.14
N PRO A 766 -3.73 10.46 64.37
CA PRO A 766 -4.84 10.53 65.30
C PRO A 766 -5.16 11.99 65.57
N ALA A 767 -6.37 12.43 65.22
CA ALA A 767 -6.99 13.53 65.96
C ALA A 767 -6.90 13.13 67.44
N LYS A 768 -6.49 14.04 68.34
CA LYS A 768 -6.33 13.77 69.77
C LYS A 768 -7.53 12.95 70.26
N VAL A 769 -7.33 11.65 70.45
CA VAL A 769 -8.38 10.76 70.93
C VAL A 769 -8.66 11.18 72.35
N SER A 770 -9.90 11.62 72.62
CA SER A 770 -10.25 12.02 73.97
C SER A 770 -10.08 10.81 74.89
N ARG A 771 -9.61 11.03 76.13
CA ARG A 771 -9.41 9.94 77.13
C ARG A 771 -10.64 9.03 77.29
N ASN A 772 -11.83 9.53 76.96
CA ASN A 772 -13.09 8.80 77.09
C ASN A 772 -13.66 8.22 75.78
N ASP A 773 -13.06 8.49 74.62
CA ASP A 773 -13.52 7.96 73.32
C ASP A 773 -13.19 6.46 73.19
N PRO A 774 -13.91 5.72 72.32
CA PRO A 774 -13.56 4.33 71.98
C PRO A 774 -12.12 4.22 71.48
N CYS A 775 -11.40 3.22 71.97
CA CYS A 775 -9.97 3.06 71.70
C CYS A 775 -9.74 2.68 70.22
N PRO A 776 -8.88 3.39 69.48
CA PRO A 776 -8.68 3.20 68.04
C PRO A 776 -8.01 1.86 67.66
N CYS A 777 -7.55 1.07 68.62
CA CYS A 777 -7.07 -0.30 68.39
C CYS A 777 -8.21 -1.33 68.19
N GLY A 778 -9.48 -0.91 68.28
CA GLY A 778 -10.63 -1.78 68.02
C GLY A 778 -11.08 -2.62 69.23
N SER A 779 -10.54 -2.38 70.43
CA SER A 779 -10.84 -3.17 71.64
C SER A 779 -12.23 -2.95 72.26
N GLY A 780 -13.00 -1.97 71.75
CA GLY A 780 -14.30 -1.56 72.31
C GLY A 780 -14.26 -0.83 73.66
N LYS A 781 -13.08 -0.68 74.28
CA LYS A 781 -12.90 0.04 75.56
C LYS A 781 -12.61 1.53 75.35
N LYS A 782 -12.83 2.36 76.37
CA LYS A 782 -12.40 3.78 76.36
C LYS A 782 -10.87 3.88 76.33
N TYR A 783 -10.32 4.86 75.59
CA TYR A 783 -8.88 5.01 75.37
C TYR A 783 -8.03 4.96 76.66
N LYS A 784 -8.44 5.66 77.72
CA LYS A 784 -7.75 5.66 79.04
C LYS A 784 -7.74 4.32 79.79
N LYS A 785 -8.51 3.33 79.35
CA LYS A 785 -8.60 1.98 79.96
C LYS A 785 -8.01 0.90 79.06
N CYS A 786 -7.31 1.29 77.99
CA CYS A 786 -6.68 0.38 77.04
C CYS A 786 -5.31 0.94 76.65
N CYS A 787 -5.16 1.55 75.47
CA CYS A 787 -3.86 2.02 74.99
C CYS A 787 -3.36 3.32 75.65
N GLY A 788 -4.18 4.02 76.43
CA GLY A 788 -3.80 5.19 77.21
C GLY A 788 -3.83 4.97 78.73
N ALA A 789 -3.73 3.72 79.17
CA ALA A 789 -3.69 3.32 80.58
C ALA A 789 -2.29 3.53 81.19
#